data_AF-A0A2I0R1D4-F1
#
_entry.id   AF-A0A2I0R1D4-F1
#
_cell.length_a   1.000
_cell.length_b   1.000
_cell.length_c   1.000
_cell.angle_alpha   90.00
_cell.angle_beta   90.00
_cell.angle_gamma   90.00
#
_symmetry.space_group_name_H-M   'P 1'
#
loop_
_entity.id
_entity.type
_entity.pdbx_description
1 polymer ?
#
loop_
_entity_poly.entity_id
_entity_poly.type
_entity_poly.pdbx_seq_one_letter_code
_entity_poly.pdbx_strand_id
1 'polypeptide(L)'
;MKYLQLLIIVCITLNLNAQDGISRITVNPDLFDKQPTVEKALSNSFDSTFHFRTDTLTLPFFDDFSRNKFQKYNATFGDANVSEQLFHRMLDENTSIPLPPNAKYTTTRTYKLNYDPNTSLTSRTYFDSTRFLYDDLSVFEPNHIQTYGYPPYIIYDTVGASSIDTVWMEDIEYEQDSARIFIATISEPEKLWLNEQAYHNYRFANNPWSLGVVTFDGLDEYGYPYNFGSGMSSGADTLLSKPIDLSIHTPSDSIYFSFLFQIEGFGDPSEPEDDSLYVDFYSPVTETWNRVWRNEGGTTSNFKVAHIPIKNTEYLGKGFQFRFINYSSPAGALDHFHVDYVHLRTLSGYQDTLFKDFAIVYPISTLLKDYISVPWKHFRNHPTGKMSDAVEVSVRNGSELTENNQNGSVNVYYDGNLEGSYTLNASLLSGGNINYAPRTNYSSLHDFSNGYTFDHTISNDTLAHFDYEGIAEAQFPNNPINDSTFGKQVFENYYAYDDGTAEKAYGVTGIQGLLAHKFKAYQADSLVGIQIHFVPTVTDVSNNLFLLTVWDDNNGEPGNILYEDEFFKPKQPKYLNGRNKFKTYFFEDTMKVAVNETFYIGMRQIDEQRLNIGFDANHQHSDKIFWSIDGGGSWNNASFSGALMMRPVISSKMDYQLGIQHFESNELHYDFTVYPNPARSFINLKLTHEEMESTFEIRDLNGRIVKQISSTTNNIDISNLKKGLYLIHRLIDQQVVKTRKLVVH
;
A
#
# COMPACT_ATOMS: atom_id res chain seq x y z
N MET A 1 67.03 -14.15 2.10
CA MET A 1 65.71 -14.42 2.75
C MET A 1 65.44 -13.46 3.90
N LYS A 2 65.39 -12.14 3.65
CA LYS A 2 64.98 -11.12 4.65
C LYS A 2 64.22 -9.94 4.02
N TYR A 3 63.67 -10.14 2.81
CA TYR A 3 62.87 -9.15 2.07
C TYR A 3 61.54 -9.69 1.55
N LEU A 4 61.11 -10.89 1.98
CA LEU A 4 59.83 -11.49 1.57
C LEU A 4 58.75 -11.43 2.66
N GLN A 5 59.10 -11.02 3.88
CA GLN A 5 58.15 -10.94 5.01
C GLN A 5 57.56 -9.55 5.23
N LEU A 6 57.99 -8.53 4.46
CA LEU A 6 57.41 -7.19 4.53
C LEU A 6 56.25 -6.97 3.53
N LEU A 7 56.02 -7.91 2.60
CA LEU A 7 54.93 -7.81 1.61
C LEU A 7 53.62 -8.47 2.07
N ILE A 8 53.62 -9.17 3.20
CA ILE A 8 52.47 -9.94 3.70
C ILE A 8 51.77 -9.22 4.89
N ILE A 9 52.28 -8.07 5.35
CA ILE A 9 51.70 -7.27 6.45
C ILE A 9 51.20 -5.89 5.93
N VAL A 10 50.69 -5.83 4.69
CA VAL A 10 49.96 -4.65 4.17
C VAL A 10 48.57 -5.01 3.61
N CYS A 11 48.18 -6.31 3.62
CA CYS A 11 46.82 -6.73 3.24
C CYS A 11 45.91 -6.98 4.46
N ILE A 12 46.08 -6.19 5.54
CA ILE A 12 45.05 -6.06 6.57
C ILE A 12 44.10 -4.96 6.10
N THR A 13 43.06 -5.40 5.39
CA THR A 13 41.70 -4.85 5.43
C THR A 13 41.59 -3.36 5.79
N LEU A 14 41.85 -2.49 4.83
CA LEU A 14 41.01 -1.30 4.69
C LEU A 14 39.66 -1.81 4.17
N ASN A 15 38.77 -2.19 5.09
CA ASN A 15 37.34 -2.02 4.80
C ASN A 15 37.15 -0.51 4.71
N LEU A 16 37.38 0.05 3.52
CA LEU A 16 36.73 1.30 3.16
C LEU A 16 35.24 0.98 3.24
N ASN A 17 34.62 1.29 4.38
CA ASN A 17 33.17 1.36 4.43
C ASN A 17 32.78 2.34 3.33
N ALA A 18 32.08 1.86 2.30
CA ALA A 18 31.45 2.76 1.35
C ALA A 18 30.58 3.73 2.18
N GLN A 19 30.83 5.03 2.01
CA GLN A 19 30.18 6.06 2.81
C GLN A 19 28.79 6.36 2.27
N ASP A 20 28.51 6.03 1.01
CA ASP A 20 27.15 5.86 0.51
C ASP A 20 26.73 4.38 0.53
N GLY A 21 25.42 4.13 0.51
CA GLY A 21 24.92 2.77 0.41
C GLY A 21 23.42 2.69 0.20
N ILE A 22 23.00 1.50 -0.20
CA ILE A 22 21.59 1.11 -0.30
C ILE A 22 21.11 0.37 0.97
N SER A 23 19.82 0.48 1.29
CA SER A 23 19.13 -0.30 2.32
C SER A 23 17.97 -1.09 1.72
N ARG A 24 17.65 -2.17 2.44
CA ARG A 24 16.39 -2.91 2.34
C ARG A 24 15.21 -2.05 2.79
N ILE A 25 14.11 -2.09 2.05
CA ILE A 25 12.86 -1.41 2.42
C ILE A 25 12.00 -2.37 3.26
N THR A 26 11.34 -1.88 4.31
CA THR A 26 10.52 -2.73 5.19
C THR A 26 9.03 -2.72 4.84
N VAL A 27 8.57 -1.86 3.96
CA VAL A 27 7.17 -1.78 3.54
C VAL A 27 7.09 -1.47 2.04
N ASN A 28 5.94 -1.68 1.43
CA ASN A 28 5.67 -1.21 0.07
C ASN A 28 4.56 -0.17 0.08
N PRO A 29 4.90 1.14 0.10
CA PRO A 29 3.91 2.22 0.19
C PRO A 29 2.88 2.20 -0.94
N ASP A 30 3.18 1.58 -2.08
CA ASP A 30 2.27 1.49 -3.22
C ASP A 30 1.02 0.65 -2.94
N LEU A 31 1.07 -0.21 -1.91
CA LEU A 31 -0.02 -1.08 -1.52
C LEU A 31 -0.92 -0.47 -0.43
N PHE A 32 -0.51 0.66 0.17
CA PHE A 32 -1.17 1.22 1.35
C PHE A 32 -2.56 1.82 1.09
N ASP A 33 -2.88 2.13 -0.16
CA ASP A 33 -4.21 2.65 -0.53
C ASP A 33 -5.25 1.53 -0.67
N LYS A 34 -4.84 0.24 -0.62
CA LYS A 34 -5.77 -0.89 -0.58
C LYS A 34 -6.50 -0.92 0.76
N GLN A 35 -7.82 -0.97 0.71
CA GLN A 35 -8.66 -1.13 1.90
C GLN A 35 -9.13 -2.58 2.02
N PRO A 36 -9.21 -3.13 3.25
CA PRO A 36 -9.83 -4.43 3.46
C PRO A 36 -11.28 -4.39 2.99
N THR A 37 -11.66 -5.38 2.19
CA THR A 37 -12.95 -5.36 1.49
C THR A 37 -14.12 -5.81 2.38
N VAL A 38 -13.84 -6.35 3.58
CA VAL A 38 -14.86 -6.85 4.51
C VAL A 38 -14.46 -6.57 5.96
N GLU A 39 -15.12 -5.62 6.61
CA GLU A 39 -15.17 -5.56 8.07
C GLU A 39 -16.41 -6.33 8.55
N LYS A 40 -16.23 -7.28 9.47
CA LYS A 40 -17.37 -7.89 10.15
C LYS A 40 -18.06 -6.80 10.97
N ALA A 41 -19.39 -6.66 10.83
CA ALA A 41 -20.16 -5.73 11.67
C ALA A 41 -20.04 -6.08 13.18
N LEU A 42 -19.80 -7.37 13.48
CA LEU A 42 -19.61 -7.89 14.84
C LEU A 42 -18.38 -8.82 14.86
N SER A 43 -17.50 -8.67 15.84
CA SER A 43 -16.29 -9.49 15.95
C SER A 43 -16.57 -10.99 16.10
N ASN A 44 -17.71 -11.34 16.70
CA ASN A 44 -18.08 -12.71 17.06
C ASN A 44 -19.26 -13.25 16.23
N SER A 45 -19.55 -12.65 15.07
CA SER A 45 -20.61 -13.12 14.17
C SER A 45 -20.19 -12.94 12.72
N PHE A 46 -20.55 -13.89 11.85
CA PHE A 46 -20.52 -13.69 10.40
C PHE A 46 -21.74 -12.89 9.89
N ASP A 47 -22.61 -12.40 10.79
CA ASP A 47 -23.77 -11.61 10.39
C ASP A 47 -23.37 -10.42 9.51
N SER A 48 -24.14 -10.24 8.44
CA SER A 48 -23.96 -9.20 7.44
C SER A 48 -22.63 -9.25 6.69
N THR A 49 -21.97 -10.42 6.61
CA THR A 49 -20.74 -10.64 5.84
C THR A 49 -20.99 -11.33 4.50
N PHE A 50 -20.00 -11.32 3.62
CA PHE A 50 -20.03 -12.00 2.33
C PHE A 50 -19.24 -13.31 2.33
N HIS A 51 -19.80 -14.33 1.68
CA HIS A 51 -19.10 -15.54 1.27
C HIS A 51 -19.09 -15.63 -0.25
N PHE A 52 -17.91 -15.75 -0.84
CA PHE A 52 -17.75 -15.77 -2.29
C PHE A 52 -17.59 -17.20 -2.80
N ARG A 53 -18.45 -17.59 -3.74
CA ARG A 53 -18.35 -18.86 -4.48
C ARG A 53 -17.76 -18.58 -5.86
N THR A 54 -16.57 -19.09 -6.11
CA THR A 54 -15.87 -18.91 -7.38
C THR A 54 -16.35 -19.88 -8.46
N ASP A 55 -16.29 -19.43 -9.71
CA ASP A 55 -16.38 -20.26 -10.89
C ASP A 55 -15.19 -21.24 -10.99
N THR A 56 -15.38 -22.28 -11.80
CA THR A 56 -14.33 -23.25 -12.14
C THR A 56 -13.91 -23.02 -13.58
N LEU A 57 -12.61 -22.77 -13.80
CA LEU A 57 -12.03 -22.53 -15.11
C LEU A 57 -11.84 -23.83 -15.90
N THR A 58 -11.67 -23.71 -17.21
CA THR A 58 -11.28 -24.80 -18.10
C THR A 58 -9.90 -24.53 -18.70
N LEU A 59 -9.22 -25.55 -19.21
CA LEU A 59 -7.97 -25.35 -19.94
C LEU A 59 -8.20 -24.60 -21.28
N PRO A 60 -7.19 -23.84 -21.76
CA PRO A 60 -5.92 -23.54 -21.10
C PRO A 60 -6.04 -22.46 -20.01
N PHE A 61 -5.19 -22.54 -18.98
CA PHE A 61 -4.94 -21.43 -18.06
C PHE A 61 -3.70 -20.70 -18.54
N PHE A 62 -3.78 -19.39 -18.79
CA PHE A 62 -2.64 -18.60 -19.26
C PHE A 62 -2.61 -17.18 -18.66
N ASP A 63 -1.50 -16.86 -18.00
CA ASP A 63 -1.22 -15.51 -17.53
C ASP A 63 0.24 -15.11 -17.70
N ASP A 64 0.46 -13.99 -18.37
CA ASP A 64 1.75 -13.32 -18.62
C ASP A 64 1.87 -12.00 -17.83
N PHE A 65 0.89 -11.70 -16.98
CA PHE A 65 0.86 -10.54 -16.10
C PHE A 65 1.06 -9.17 -16.77
N SER A 66 0.87 -9.07 -18.08
CA SER A 66 0.79 -7.77 -18.78
C SER A 66 -0.39 -6.93 -18.32
N ARG A 67 -1.42 -7.59 -17.79
CA ARG A 67 -2.58 -6.98 -17.15
C ARG A 67 -2.90 -7.69 -15.83
N ASN A 68 -3.50 -6.96 -14.91
CA ASN A 68 -3.91 -7.52 -13.63
C ASN A 68 -5.18 -8.40 -13.78
N LYS A 69 -5.01 -9.72 -13.67
CA LYS A 69 -6.07 -10.74 -13.69
C LYS A 69 -6.44 -11.25 -12.29
N PHE A 70 -6.22 -10.47 -11.24
CA PHE A 70 -6.57 -10.83 -9.87
C PHE A 70 -8.06 -10.57 -9.62
N GLN A 71 -8.71 -11.49 -8.91
CA GLN A 71 -10.13 -11.44 -8.57
C GLN A 71 -10.38 -10.31 -7.56
N LYS A 72 -11.38 -9.49 -7.86
CA LYS A 72 -11.86 -8.44 -6.94
C LYS A 72 -13.11 -8.94 -6.22
N TYR A 73 -13.27 -8.51 -4.96
CA TYR A 73 -14.31 -8.98 -4.05
C TYR A 73 -15.21 -7.82 -3.60
N ASN A 74 -15.81 -7.12 -4.56
CA ASN A 74 -16.53 -5.85 -4.36
C ASN A 74 -18.06 -5.98 -4.39
N ALA A 75 -18.61 -7.16 -4.10
CA ALA A 75 -20.05 -7.39 -4.09
C ALA A 75 -20.76 -6.50 -3.05
N THR A 76 -21.95 -6.04 -3.38
CA THR A 76 -22.79 -5.19 -2.54
C THR A 76 -24.16 -5.82 -2.26
N PHE A 77 -24.82 -5.34 -1.20
CA PHE A 77 -26.15 -5.82 -0.81
C PHE A 77 -27.16 -5.49 -1.92
N GLY A 78 -27.59 -6.50 -2.68
CA GLY A 78 -28.59 -6.35 -3.75
C GLY A 78 -28.07 -6.57 -5.17
N ASP A 79 -26.78 -6.87 -5.34
CA ASP A 79 -26.26 -7.28 -6.64
C ASP A 79 -26.97 -8.57 -7.14
N ALA A 80 -27.18 -8.67 -8.45
CA ALA A 80 -27.95 -9.76 -9.04
C ALA A 80 -27.33 -11.16 -8.83
N ASN A 81 -26.03 -11.24 -8.58
CA ASN A 81 -25.29 -12.46 -8.28
C ASN A 81 -25.12 -12.73 -6.77
N VAL A 82 -25.77 -11.93 -5.91
CA VAL A 82 -25.74 -12.08 -4.46
C VAL A 82 -27.08 -12.65 -3.98
N SER A 83 -26.98 -13.73 -3.22
CA SER A 83 -28.09 -14.32 -2.46
C SER A 83 -27.85 -14.16 -0.98
N GLU A 84 -28.88 -14.29 -0.15
CA GLU A 84 -28.75 -14.24 1.30
C GLU A 84 -29.26 -15.52 1.95
N GLN A 85 -28.62 -15.91 3.04
CA GLN A 85 -29.03 -17.05 3.86
C GLN A 85 -28.99 -16.67 5.34
N LEU A 86 -30.06 -17.00 6.07
CA LEU A 86 -30.17 -16.77 7.51
C LEU A 86 -29.93 -18.07 8.26
N PHE A 87 -28.97 -18.04 9.19
CA PHE A 87 -28.70 -19.13 10.12
C PHE A 87 -29.20 -18.75 11.51
N HIS A 88 -29.64 -19.75 12.27
CA HIS A 88 -30.07 -19.59 13.65
C HIS A 88 -29.17 -20.42 14.56
N ARG A 89 -28.79 -19.86 15.71
CA ARG A 89 -27.88 -20.49 16.66
C ARG A 89 -28.45 -21.78 17.26
N MET A 90 -29.77 -21.86 17.45
CA MET A 90 -30.43 -23.04 18.02
C MET A 90 -31.56 -23.55 17.14
N LEU A 91 -31.48 -24.82 16.74
CA LEU A 91 -32.50 -25.52 15.95
C LEU A 91 -33.03 -26.73 16.72
N ASP A 92 -34.31 -27.04 16.57
CA ASP A 92 -34.87 -28.31 17.05
C ASP A 92 -34.15 -29.51 16.42
N GLU A 93 -33.74 -30.48 17.23
CA GLU A 93 -32.87 -31.58 16.78
C GLU A 93 -33.50 -32.50 15.73
N ASN A 94 -34.83 -32.56 15.66
CA ASN A 94 -35.56 -33.48 14.79
C ASN A 94 -36.11 -32.79 13.55
N THR A 95 -36.49 -31.52 13.67
CA THR A 95 -37.16 -30.76 12.60
C THR A 95 -36.26 -29.72 11.95
N SER A 96 -35.11 -29.40 12.56
CA SER A 96 -34.21 -28.31 12.15
C SER A 96 -34.89 -26.93 12.08
N ILE A 97 -36.05 -26.78 12.74
CA ILE A 97 -36.77 -25.51 12.83
C ILE A 97 -36.12 -24.68 13.94
N PRO A 98 -35.91 -23.35 13.75
CA PRO A 98 -35.37 -22.49 14.79
C PRO A 98 -36.19 -22.54 16.07
N LEU A 99 -35.50 -22.67 17.22
CA LEU A 99 -36.14 -22.49 18.51
C LEU A 99 -36.64 -21.03 18.66
N PRO A 100 -37.62 -20.77 19.55
CA PRO A 100 -38.16 -19.43 19.75
C PRO A 100 -37.07 -18.36 19.93
N PRO A 101 -37.26 -17.12 19.44
CA PRO A 101 -36.25 -16.06 19.53
C PRO A 101 -35.78 -15.72 20.95
N ASN A 102 -36.60 -16.01 21.96
CA ASN A 102 -36.29 -15.81 23.38
C ASN A 102 -35.85 -17.10 24.08
N ALA A 103 -35.59 -18.18 23.34
CA ALA A 103 -35.13 -19.44 23.92
C ALA A 103 -33.76 -19.22 24.57
N LYS A 104 -33.68 -19.62 25.83
CA LYS A 104 -32.49 -19.57 26.66
C LYS A 104 -32.42 -20.88 27.43
N TYR A 105 -31.24 -21.47 27.54
CA TYR A 105 -31.01 -22.69 28.30
C TYR A 105 -29.70 -22.63 29.06
N THR A 106 -29.65 -23.38 30.15
CA THR A 106 -28.44 -23.59 30.93
C THR A 106 -28.01 -25.06 30.90
N THR A 107 -26.71 -25.30 31.06
CA THR A 107 -26.18 -26.65 31.24
C THR A 107 -26.52 -27.24 32.61
N THR A 108 -26.87 -26.37 33.57
CA THR A 108 -27.19 -26.76 34.94
C THR A 108 -28.63 -27.26 35.07
N ARG A 109 -28.81 -28.45 35.63
CA ARG A 109 -30.15 -29.03 35.81
C ARG A 109 -31.01 -28.24 36.79
N THR A 110 -32.11 -27.67 36.30
CA THR A 110 -33.06 -26.89 37.09
C THR A 110 -34.25 -27.72 37.59
N TYR A 111 -35.01 -27.17 38.54
CA TYR A 111 -36.07 -27.90 39.23
C TYR A 111 -37.17 -26.99 39.78
N LYS A 112 -38.32 -27.60 40.08
CA LYS A 112 -39.39 -27.06 40.91
C LYS A 112 -39.29 -27.62 42.33
N LEU A 113 -39.29 -26.76 43.33
CA LEU A 113 -39.35 -27.11 44.74
C LEU A 113 -40.75 -26.83 45.27
N ASN A 114 -41.44 -27.87 45.75
CA ASN A 114 -42.76 -27.73 46.37
C ASN A 114 -42.61 -27.90 47.89
N TYR A 115 -43.01 -26.89 48.65
CA TYR A 115 -43.07 -26.94 50.11
C TYR A 115 -44.51 -27.14 50.57
N ASP A 116 -44.76 -28.16 51.39
CA ASP A 116 -46.05 -28.36 52.05
C ASP A 116 -45.95 -27.87 53.51
N PRO A 117 -46.60 -26.74 53.85
CA PRO A 117 -46.52 -26.18 55.20
C PRO A 117 -47.20 -27.06 56.25
N ASN A 118 -48.12 -27.95 55.86
CA ASN A 118 -48.84 -28.83 56.80
C ASN A 118 -47.99 -30.01 57.26
N THR A 119 -47.08 -30.48 56.39
CA THR A 119 -46.19 -31.62 56.68
C THR A 119 -44.74 -31.20 56.90
N SER A 120 -44.40 -29.93 56.65
CA SER A 120 -43.02 -29.39 56.68
C SER A 120 -42.06 -30.15 55.74
N LEU A 121 -42.60 -30.78 54.69
CA LEU A 121 -41.82 -31.53 53.71
C LEU A 121 -41.60 -30.69 52.46
N THR A 122 -40.38 -30.78 51.91
CA THR A 122 -40.03 -30.25 50.59
C THR A 122 -39.87 -31.40 49.61
N SER A 123 -40.58 -31.34 48.48
CA SER A 123 -40.36 -32.24 47.34
C SER A 123 -39.72 -31.49 46.18
N ARG A 124 -38.83 -32.17 45.44
CA ARG A 124 -38.12 -31.60 44.29
C ARG A 124 -38.49 -32.39 43.03
N THR A 125 -38.95 -31.68 42.01
CA THR A 125 -39.21 -32.23 40.67
C THR A 125 -38.28 -31.54 39.68
N TYR A 126 -37.39 -32.29 39.03
CA TYR A 126 -36.47 -31.72 38.05
C TYR A 126 -37.20 -31.39 36.75
N PHE A 127 -36.80 -30.30 36.08
CA PHE A 127 -37.24 -30.04 34.72
C PHE A 127 -36.53 -30.98 33.74
N ASP A 128 -37.24 -31.31 32.67
CA ASP A 128 -36.66 -32.06 31.56
C ASP A 128 -35.74 -31.16 30.75
N SER A 129 -34.69 -31.76 30.16
CA SER A 129 -33.82 -31.07 29.22
C SER A 129 -34.50 -30.95 27.85
N THR A 130 -34.33 -29.82 27.18
CA THR A 130 -34.59 -29.68 25.75
C THR A 130 -33.33 -30.04 24.98
N ARG A 131 -33.43 -30.90 23.97
CA ARG A 131 -32.34 -31.20 23.05
C ARG A 131 -32.44 -30.33 21.81
N PHE A 132 -31.32 -29.87 21.28
CA PHE A 132 -31.26 -28.97 20.13
C PHE A 132 -29.89 -29.04 19.45
N LEU A 133 -29.83 -28.59 18.19
CA LEU A 133 -28.58 -28.33 17.47
C LEU A 133 -28.12 -26.92 17.81
N TYR A 134 -26.83 -26.77 18.09
CA TYR A 134 -26.20 -25.50 18.44
C TYR A 134 -25.10 -25.13 17.43
N ASP A 135 -25.14 -23.89 16.97
CA ASP A 135 -24.25 -23.34 15.96
C ASP A 135 -23.40 -22.18 16.48
N ASP A 136 -22.08 -22.26 16.33
CA ASP A 136 -21.20 -21.12 16.53
C ASP A 136 -21.31 -20.17 15.33
N LEU A 137 -21.99 -19.04 15.53
CA LEU A 137 -22.21 -18.05 14.49
C LEU A 137 -20.99 -17.14 14.23
N SER A 138 -19.85 -17.36 14.90
CA SER A 138 -18.63 -16.58 14.67
C SER A 138 -17.87 -16.99 13.39
N VAL A 139 -18.13 -18.22 12.89
CA VAL A 139 -17.50 -18.83 11.71
C VAL A 139 -18.55 -19.46 10.81
N PHE A 140 -18.42 -19.27 9.50
CA PHE A 140 -19.25 -19.92 8.49
C PHE A 140 -18.45 -21.05 7.80
N GLU A 141 -19.01 -22.22 7.50
CA GLU A 141 -20.41 -22.67 7.68
C GLU A 141 -20.68 -23.24 9.09
N PRO A 142 -21.88 -23.04 9.66
CA PRO A 142 -22.26 -23.68 10.93
C PRO A 142 -22.25 -25.21 10.88
N ASN A 143 -21.99 -25.85 12.02
CA ASN A 143 -21.69 -27.29 12.11
C ASN A 143 -22.75 -28.12 12.85
N HIS A 144 -23.81 -27.51 13.35
CA HIS A 144 -24.99 -28.12 13.96
C HIS A 144 -24.66 -29.12 15.07
N ILE A 145 -23.91 -28.69 16.09
CA ILE A 145 -23.50 -29.58 17.19
C ILE A 145 -24.73 -29.95 18.04
N GLN A 146 -25.04 -31.23 18.14
CA GLN A 146 -26.11 -31.70 19.01
C GLN A 146 -25.77 -31.47 20.49
N THR A 147 -26.66 -30.81 21.21
CA THR A 147 -26.54 -30.54 22.64
C THR A 147 -27.90 -30.59 23.34
N TYR A 148 -27.93 -30.33 24.63
CA TYR A 148 -29.14 -30.20 25.43
C TYR A 148 -28.96 -29.17 26.54
N GLY A 149 -30.06 -28.60 27.00
CA GLY A 149 -30.06 -27.64 28.09
C GLY A 149 -31.38 -27.63 28.86
N TYR A 150 -31.37 -27.03 30.04
CA TYR A 150 -32.50 -26.93 30.94
C TYR A 150 -33.05 -25.50 30.95
N PRO A 151 -34.35 -25.29 31.25
CA PRO A 151 -34.89 -23.95 31.41
C PRO A 151 -34.10 -23.17 32.48
N PRO A 152 -33.72 -21.90 32.23
CA PRO A 152 -32.80 -21.13 33.09
C PRO A 152 -33.55 -20.48 34.25
N TYR A 153 -34.37 -21.26 34.96
CA TYR A 153 -35.10 -20.81 36.13
C TYR A 153 -35.38 -21.95 37.10
N ILE A 154 -35.53 -21.61 38.37
CA ILE A 154 -36.00 -22.49 39.43
C ILE A 154 -37.36 -21.97 39.90
N ILE A 155 -38.31 -22.89 40.12
CA ILE A 155 -39.64 -22.53 40.62
C ILE A 155 -39.76 -22.96 42.09
N TYR A 156 -40.16 -22.04 42.96
CA TYR A 156 -40.57 -22.32 44.33
C TYR A 156 -42.09 -22.20 44.45
N ASP A 157 -42.72 -23.28 44.90
CA ASP A 157 -44.17 -23.38 45.05
C ASP A 157 -44.50 -23.85 46.47
N THR A 158 -45.53 -23.26 47.07
CA THR A 158 -46.00 -23.64 48.42
C THR A 158 -47.44 -24.12 48.30
N VAL A 159 -47.70 -25.35 48.74
CA VAL A 159 -49.03 -25.97 48.63
C VAL A 159 -50.06 -25.14 49.40
N GLY A 160 -51.07 -24.63 48.67
CA GLY A 160 -52.15 -23.80 49.22
C GLY A 160 -51.89 -22.28 49.21
N ALA A 161 -50.71 -21.84 48.74
CA ALA A 161 -50.43 -20.43 48.48
C ALA A 161 -50.82 -20.04 47.04
N SER A 162 -51.18 -18.78 46.82
CA SER A 162 -51.58 -18.26 45.49
C SER A 162 -50.43 -17.71 44.65
N SER A 163 -49.20 -17.67 45.19
CA SER A 163 -48.03 -17.09 44.53
C SER A 163 -46.96 -18.15 44.28
N ILE A 164 -46.57 -18.28 43.02
CA ILE A 164 -45.43 -19.09 42.57
C ILE A 164 -44.26 -18.13 42.38
N ASP A 165 -43.08 -18.47 42.91
CA ASP A 165 -41.88 -17.66 42.75
C ASP A 165 -40.92 -18.29 41.74
N THR A 166 -40.56 -17.54 40.70
CA THR A 166 -39.66 -17.99 39.62
C THR A 166 -38.37 -17.20 39.71
N VAL A 167 -37.28 -17.89 40.06
CA VAL A 167 -35.95 -17.30 40.13
C VAL A 167 -35.22 -17.64 38.84
N TRP A 168 -34.97 -16.62 38.03
CA TRP A 168 -34.17 -16.76 36.80
C TRP A 168 -32.69 -16.87 37.13
N MET A 169 -31.98 -17.72 36.40
CA MET A 169 -30.54 -17.86 36.50
C MET A 169 -29.85 -16.80 35.66
N GLU A 170 -28.72 -16.27 36.16
CA GLU A 170 -27.91 -15.28 35.44
C GLU A 170 -26.90 -15.95 34.48
N ASP A 171 -26.44 -17.15 34.81
CA ASP A 171 -25.51 -17.94 33.99
C ASP A 171 -26.29 -18.69 32.90
N ILE A 172 -26.36 -18.10 31.71
CA ILE A 172 -27.03 -18.67 30.52
C ILE A 172 -25.97 -19.04 29.50
N GLU A 173 -25.81 -20.34 29.26
CA GLU A 173 -24.81 -20.85 28.33
C GLU A 173 -25.32 -20.96 26.88
N TYR A 174 -26.64 -21.05 26.69
CA TYR A 174 -27.25 -21.14 25.37
C TYR A 174 -28.35 -20.10 25.21
N GLU A 175 -28.19 -19.21 24.25
CA GLU A 175 -29.17 -18.19 23.90
C GLU A 175 -29.41 -18.19 22.39
N GLN A 176 -30.66 -18.06 21.98
CA GLN A 176 -31.01 -18.00 20.55
C GLN A 176 -30.45 -16.74 19.92
N ASP A 177 -29.93 -16.88 18.71
CA ASP A 177 -29.40 -15.78 17.91
C ASP A 177 -29.52 -16.13 16.44
N SER A 178 -29.22 -15.18 15.55
CA SER A 178 -29.20 -15.43 14.11
C SER A 178 -28.12 -14.61 13.42
N ALA A 179 -27.55 -15.19 12.37
CA ALA A 179 -26.59 -14.52 11.52
C ALA A 179 -26.96 -14.71 10.06
N ARG A 180 -27.02 -13.61 9.32
CA ARG A 180 -27.26 -13.55 7.89
C ARG A 180 -25.95 -13.48 7.16
N ILE A 181 -25.76 -14.34 6.17
CA ILE A 181 -24.62 -14.29 5.26
C ILE A 181 -25.09 -14.02 3.84
N PHE A 182 -24.30 -13.25 3.10
CA PHE A 182 -24.53 -12.95 1.70
C PHE A 182 -23.61 -13.82 0.84
N ILE A 183 -24.19 -14.71 0.03
CA ILE A 183 -23.44 -15.59 -0.86
C ILE A 183 -23.36 -14.93 -2.24
N ALA A 184 -22.18 -14.43 -2.58
CA ALA A 184 -21.87 -13.83 -3.87
C ALA A 184 -21.27 -14.88 -4.81
N THR A 185 -21.87 -15.07 -5.99
CA THR A 185 -21.32 -15.95 -7.02
C THR A 185 -20.43 -15.15 -7.97
N ILE A 186 -19.17 -15.56 -8.08
CA ILE A 186 -18.20 -14.97 -9.01
C ILE A 186 -18.27 -15.74 -10.34
N SER A 187 -18.32 -14.99 -11.44
CA SER A 187 -18.37 -15.54 -12.81
C SER A 187 -17.54 -14.67 -13.75
N GLU A 188 -16.25 -14.53 -13.42
CA GLU A 188 -15.27 -13.70 -14.14
C GLU A 188 -14.10 -14.60 -14.61
N PRO A 189 -14.28 -15.39 -15.68
CA PRO A 189 -13.28 -16.37 -16.11
C PRO A 189 -11.94 -15.77 -16.55
N GLU A 190 -11.92 -14.46 -16.84
CA GLU A 190 -10.71 -13.69 -17.15
C GLU A 190 -9.91 -13.29 -15.90
N LYS A 191 -10.49 -13.39 -14.70
CA LYS A 191 -9.80 -13.23 -13.42
C LYS A 191 -9.35 -14.60 -12.93
N LEU A 192 -8.04 -14.82 -12.88
CA LEU A 192 -7.43 -16.13 -12.74
C LEU A 192 -6.97 -16.44 -11.30
N TRP A 193 -6.77 -15.41 -10.48
CA TRP A 193 -6.16 -15.51 -9.15
C TRP A 193 -7.14 -15.09 -8.06
N LEU A 194 -7.27 -15.90 -7.01
CA LEU A 194 -8.22 -15.70 -5.92
C LEU A 194 -7.72 -14.78 -4.80
N ASN A 195 -6.44 -14.40 -4.79
CA ASN A 195 -5.88 -13.55 -3.74
C ASN A 195 -4.83 -12.60 -4.33
N GLU A 196 -4.57 -11.50 -3.60
CA GLU A 196 -3.66 -10.40 -3.99
C GLU A 196 -2.47 -10.25 -3.04
N GLN A 197 -2.07 -11.34 -2.38
CA GLN A 197 -0.93 -11.36 -1.46
C GLN A 197 0.37 -11.07 -2.20
N ALA A 198 0.64 -11.80 -3.29
CA ALA A 198 1.77 -11.48 -4.15
C ALA A 198 1.52 -10.22 -5.01
N TYR A 199 2.55 -9.40 -5.20
CA TYR A 199 2.47 -8.07 -5.79
C TYR A 199 2.62 -8.06 -7.32
N HIS A 200 1.53 -7.81 -8.04
CA HIS A 200 1.55 -7.50 -9.48
C HIS A 200 2.17 -6.13 -9.77
N ASN A 201 3.21 -6.07 -10.60
CA ASN A 201 3.91 -4.83 -10.92
C ASN A 201 4.69 -4.88 -12.26
N TYR A 202 5.28 -3.74 -12.63
CA TYR A 202 6.02 -3.55 -13.89
C TYR A 202 7.50 -3.16 -13.68
N ARG A 203 8.03 -3.24 -12.46
CA ARG A 203 9.25 -2.52 -12.06
C ARG A 203 10.32 -3.35 -11.38
N PHE A 204 9.94 -4.45 -10.72
CA PHE A 204 10.88 -5.22 -9.92
C PHE A 204 11.68 -6.23 -10.72
N ALA A 205 11.15 -6.75 -11.84
CA ALA A 205 11.87 -7.74 -12.64
C ALA A 205 12.96 -7.10 -13.51
N ASN A 206 14.09 -7.81 -13.62
CA ASN A 206 15.19 -7.46 -14.52
C ASN A 206 15.10 -8.30 -15.81
N ASN A 207 14.92 -7.63 -16.94
CA ASN A 207 14.75 -8.19 -18.28
C ASN A 207 13.63 -9.26 -18.35
N PRO A 208 12.39 -8.91 -17.95
CA PRO A 208 11.25 -9.82 -18.06
C PRO A 208 10.97 -10.22 -19.52
N TRP A 209 10.17 -11.28 -19.72
CA TRP A 209 9.89 -11.77 -21.08
C TRP A 209 8.70 -11.05 -21.72
N SER A 210 7.81 -10.49 -20.92
CA SER A 210 6.78 -9.54 -21.30
C SER A 210 6.68 -8.41 -20.29
N LEU A 211 5.83 -7.43 -20.60
CA LEU A 211 5.46 -6.37 -19.68
C LEU A 211 4.80 -6.99 -18.45
N GLY A 212 5.31 -6.68 -17.26
CA GLY A 212 4.68 -7.04 -15.99
C GLY A 212 5.05 -8.41 -15.44
N VAL A 213 4.98 -8.53 -14.12
CA VAL A 213 5.28 -9.76 -13.36
C VAL A 213 4.45 -9.78 -12.07
N VAL A 214 4.46 -10.92 -11.39
CA VAL A 214 4.06 -10.99 -9.97
C VAL A 214 5.29 -11.21 -9.11
N THR A 215 5.44 -10.38 -8.08
CA THR A 215 6.57 -10.38 -7.14
C THR A 215 6.13 -10.91 -5.80
N PHE A 216 6.99 -11.73 -5.19
CA PHE A 216 6.78 -12.34 -3.88
C PHE A 216 7.82 -11.79 -2.92
N ASP A 217 7.38 -11.36 -1.74
CA ASP A 217 8.22 -10.84 -0.68
C ASP A 217 7.66 -11.18 0.72
N GLY A 218 8.11 -10.49 1.76
CA GLY A 218 7.68 -10.67 3.15
C GLY A 218 6.53 -9.75 3.58
N LEU A 219 5.83 -9.11 2.64
CA LEU A 219 4.75 -8.15 2.91
C LEU A 219 3.38 -8.75 2.62
N ASP A 220 2.38 -8.33 3.38
CA ASP A 220 0.98 -8.61 3.11
C ASP A 220 0.47 -7.85 1.87
N GLU A 221 -0.76 -8.16 1.45
CA GLU A 221 -1.40 -7.52 0.31
C GLU A 221 -1.56 -6.00 0.46
N TYR A 222 -1.40 -5.46 1.68
CA TYR A 222 -1.47 -4.05 2.05
C TYR A 222 -0.08 -3.42 2.21
N GLY A 223 1.00 -4.14 1.89
CA GLY A 223 2.37 -3.64 1.90
C GLY A 223 3.05 -3.59 3.26
N TYR A 224 2.48 -4.22 4.30
CA TYR A 224 3.08 -4.30 5.63
C TYR A 224 3.75 -5.65 5.87
N PRO A 225 4.84 -5.72 6.64
CA PRO A 225 5.43 -7.00 7.05
C PRO A 225 4.39 -7.95 7.64
N TYR A 226 4.37 -9.21 7.17
CA TYR A 226 3.58 -10.26 7.82
C TYR A 226 3.96 -10.44 9.30
N ASN A 227 5.24 -10.23 9.64
CA ASN A 227 5.74 -10.29 11.01
C ASN A 227 6.92 -9.32 11.24
N PHE A 228 6.59 -8.14 11.77
CA PHE A 228 7.55 -7.08 12.08
C PHE A 228 8.74 -7.56 12.92
N GLY A 229 9.95 -7.30 12.43
CA GLY A 229 11.19 -7.57 13.16
C GLY A 229 11.55 -9.06 13.30
N SER A 230 10.88 -9.97 12.59
CA SER A 230 11.28 -11.37 12.54
C SER A 230 12.69 -11.52 11.94
N GLY A 231 13.50 -12.39 12.52
CA GLY A 231 14.79 -12.81 11.95
C GLY A 231 14.76 -14.22 11.36
N MET A 232 13.57 -14.82 11.23
CA MET A 232 13.39 -16.19 10.72
C MET A 232 12.50 -16.18 9.49
N SER A 233 12.90 -16.91 8.45
CA SER A 233 12.08 -17.13 7.26
C SER A 233 10.87 -18.02 7.56
N SER A 234 9.75 -17.74 6.89
CA SER A 234 8.50 -18.49 6.96
C SER A 234 7.79 -18.47 5.62
N GLY A 235 6.69 -19.22 5.45
CA GLY A 235 5.80 -19.00 4.31
C GLY A 235 5.20 -17.60 4.38
N ALA A 236 5.37 -16.79 3.33
CA ALA A 236 4.87 -15.43 3.24
C ALA A 236 3.76 -15.36 2.17
N ASP A 237 4.03 -14.71 1.04
CA ASP A 237 3.08 -14.56 -0.06
C ASP A 237 2.61 -15.87 -0.65
N THR A 238 1.30 -15.93 -0.91
CA THR A 238 0.68 -17.01 -1.68
C THR A 238 -0.05 -16.42 -2.88
N LEU A 239 0.23 -16.91 -4.09
CA LEU A 239 -0.56 -16.62 -5.28
C LEU A 239 -1.39 -17.85 -5.63
N LEU A 240 -2.71 -17.77 -5.43
CA LEU A 240 -3.64 -18.91 -5.53
C LEU A 240 -4.49 -18.85 -6.80
N SER A 241 -4.46 -19.91 -7.61
CA SER A 241 -5.30 -20.01 -8.81
C SER A 241 -6.78 -20.21 -8.45
N LYS A 242 -7.68 -19.79 -9.36
CA LYS A 242 -9.05 -20.32 -9.38
C LYS A 242 -9.05 -21.85 -9.55
N PRO A 243 -10.12 -22.54 -9.11
CA PRO A 243 -10.33 -23.95 -9.39
C PRO A 243 -10.41 -24.20 -10.90
N ILE A 244 -9.82 -25.29 -11.36
CA ILE A 244 -9.76 -25.70 -12.76
C ILE A 244 -10.38 -27.09 -12.87
N ASP A 245 -11.21 -27.29 -13.90
CA ASP A 245 -11.79 -28.58 -14.20
C ASP A 245 -10.83 -29.40 -15.07
N LEU A 246 -10.15 -30.37 -14.43
CA LEU A 246 -9.32 -31.36 -15.13
C LEU A 246 -10.02 -32.72 -15.27
N SER A 247 -11.29 -32.85 -14.87
CA SER A 247 -11.99 -34.14 -14.80
C SER A 247 -12.24 -34.79 -16.17
N ILE A 248 -12.23 -33.99 -17.24
CA ILE A 248 -12.39 -34.47 -18.62
C ILE A 248 -11.08 -34.96 -19.24
N HIS A 249 -9.95 -34.79 -18.54
CA HIS A 249 -8.63 -35.09 -19.06
C HIS A 249 -8.02 -36.37 -18.46
N THR A 250 -7.05 -36.91 -19.18
CA THR A 250 -6.31 -38.12 -18.81
C THR A 250 -4.80 -37.86 -18.90
N PRO A 251 -3.95 -38.66 -18.26
CA PRO A 251 -2.50 -38.50 -18.40
C PRO A 251 -1.98 -38.61 -19.85
N SER A 252 -2.74 -39.27 -20.74
CA SER A 252 -2.42 -39.34 -22.18
C SER A 252 -2.60 -38.03 -22.93
N ASP A 253 -3.31 -37.05 -22.37
CA ASP A 253 -3.51 -35.74 -22.99
C ASP A 253 -2.27 -34.84 -22.88
N SER A 254 -1.22 -35.30 -22.18
CA SER A 254 0.04 -34.59 -21.97
C SER A 254 -0.18 -33.18 -21.41
N ILE A 255 -0.56 -33.12 -20.13
CA ILE A 255 -0.85 -31.88 -19.42
C ILE A 255 0.42 -31.42 -18.71
N TYR A 256 0.85 -30.17 -18.97
CA TYR A 256 2.00 -29.57 -18.28
C TYR A 256 1.65 -28.20 -17.72
N PHE A 257 2.17 -27.96 -16.52
CA PHE A 257 2.21 -26.67 -15.87
C PHE A 257 3.59 -26.04 -16.07
N SER A 258 3.63 -24.87 -16.69
CA SER A 258 4.87 -24.18 -17.03
C SER A 258 4.82 -22.74 -16.57
N PHE A 259 5.96 -22.19 -16.17
CA PHE A 259 6.08 -20.78 -15.83
C PHE A 259 7.53 -20.33 -15.96
N LEU A 260 7.71 -19.02 -16.00
CA LEU A 260 8.98 -18.34 -15.88
C LEU A 260 9.16 -17.82 -14.46
N PHE A 261 10.40 -17.86 -13.95
CA PHE A 261 10.72 -17.26 -12.67
C PHE A 261 12.09 -16.60 -12.66
N GLN A 262 12.24 -15.58 -11.81
CA GLN A 262 13.48 -14.85 -11.55
C GLN A 262 13.64 -14.62 -10.03
N ILE A 263 14.89 -14.55 -9.57
CA ILE A 263 15.26 -14.22 -8.19
C ILE A 263 15.80 -12.78 -8.18
N GLU A 264 15.57 -12.04 -7.09
CA GLU A 264 16.00 -10.65 -6.81
C GLU A 264 15.42 -9.57 -7.74
N GLY A 265 15.70 -9.67 -9.04
CA GLY A 265 15.40 -8.60 -10.01
C GLY A 265 16.14 -7.31 -9.65
N PHE A 266 15.38 -6.23 -9.43
CA PHE A 266 15.82 -4.93 -8.91
C PHE A 266 15.59 -4.77 -7.41
N GLY A 267 14.97 -5.75 -6.74
CA GLY A 267 14.67 -5.71 -5.31
C GLY A 267 15.85 -6.13 -4.42
N ASP A 268 15.52 -6.76 -3.30
CA ASP A 268 16.47 -7.34 -2.35
C ASP A 268 16.79 -8.80 -2.71
N PRO A 269 18.07 -9.21 -2.73
CA PRO A 269 18.46 -10.60 -2.97
C PRO A 269 17.99 -11.50 -1.83
N SER A 270 17.51 -12.69 -2.19
CA SER A 270 17.14 -13.73 -1.21
C SER A 270 18.38 -14.44 -0.68
N GLU A 271 18.30 -14.94 0.55
CA GLU A 271 19.37 -15.73 1.15
C GLU A 271 19.46 -17.14 0.51
N PRO A 272 20.64 -17.54 -0.02
CA PRO A 272 20.81 -18.88 -0.59
C PRO A 272 20.54 -19.98 0.44
N GLU A 273 19.94 -21.08 -0.01
CA GLU A 273 19.60 -22.29 0.78
C GLU A 273 18.49 -22.10 1.85
N ASP A 274 18.38 -20.91 2.47
CA ASP A 274 17.38 -20.57 3.49
C ASP A 274 16.02 -20.17 2.88
N ASP A 275 16.04 -19.39 1.80
CA ASP A 275 14.83 -18.92 1.14
C ASP A 275 14.47 -19.77 -0.09
N SER A 276 13.19 -19.77 -0.47
CA SER A 276 12.76 -20.47 -1.68
C SER A 276 11.41 -20.05 -2.23
N LEU A 277 11.25 -20.12 -3.55
CA LEU A 277 9.95 -20.15 -4.20
C LEU A 277 9.52 -21.60 -4.45
N TYR A 278 8.27 -21.95 -4.20
CA TYR A 278 7.76 -23.30 -4.46
C TYR A 278 6.34 -23.28 -5.01
N VAL A 279 5.95 -24.40 -5.62
CA VAL A 279 4.62 -24.63 -6.19
C VAL A 279 4.00 -25.85 -5.53
N ASP A 280 2.77 -25.69 -5.06
CA ASP A 280 1.93 -26.79 -4.61
C ASP A 280 0.76 -27.01 -5.57
N PHE A 281 0.37 -28.26 -5.76
CA PHE A 281 -0.86 -28.66 -6.44
C PHE A 281 -1.87 -29.20 -5.42
N TYR A 282 -3.13 -28.78 -5.58
CA TYR A 282 -4.25 -29.30 -4.82
C TYR A 282 -4.87 -30.50 -5.54
N SER A 283 -4.98 -31.62 -4.82
CA SER A 283 -5.74 -32.77 -5.30
C SER A 283 -7.20 -32.67 -4.84
N PRO A 284 -8.17 -32.56 -5.77
CA PRO A 284 -9.59 -32.64 -5.41
C PRO A 284 -10.03 -34.06 -5.01
N VAL A 285 -9.17 -35.07 -5.15
CA VAL A 285 -9.46 -36.47 -4.78
C VAL A 285 -9.06 -36.75 -3.34
N THR A 286 -7.86 -36.30 -2.92
CA THR A 286 -7.36 -36.51 -1.56
C THR A 286 -7.59 -35.31 -0.65
N GLU A 287 -8.04 -34.17 -1.21
CA GLU A 287 -8.27 -32.92 -0.50
C GLU A 287 -7.00 -32.37 0.17
N THR A 288 -5.84 -32.55 -0.48
CA THR A 288 -4.54 -32.13 0.05
C THR A 288 -3.71 -31.34 -0.95
N TRP A 289 -2.89 -30.41 -0.43
CA TRP A 289 -1.84 -29.73 -1.17
C TRP A 289 -0.55 -30.54 -1.17
N ASN A 290 0.06 -30.71 -2.33
CA ASN A 290 1.33 -31.43 -2.51
C ASN A 290 2.35 -30.53 -3.21
N ARG A 291 3.55 -30.40 -2.64
CA ARG A 291 4.65 -29.65 -3.27
C ARG A 291 5.19 -30.41 -4.46
N VAL A 292 5.17 -29.78 -5.63
CA VAL A 292 5.61 -30.39 -6.90
C VAL A 292 6.88 -29.76 -7.46
N TRP A 293 7.27 -28.58 -6.97
CA TRP A 293 8.46 -27.86 -7.42
C TRP A 293 8.98 -26.88 -6.36
N ARG A 294 10.30 -26.63 -6.38
CA ARG A 294 11.00 -25.66 -5.53
C ARG A 294 12.23 -25.10 -6.25
N ASN A 295 12.54 -23.83 -6.03
CA ASN A 295 13.83 -23.21 -6.30
C ASN A 295 14.37 -22.50 -5.06
N GLU A 296 15.67 -22.53 -4.86
CA GLU A 296 16.35 -21.83 -3.75
C GLU A 296 16.53 -20.34 -4.06
N GLY A 297 16.70 -19.54 -3.00
CA GLY A 297 17.06 -18.14 -3.08
C GLY A 297 18.47 -17.90 -3.64
N GLY A 298 18.81 -16.62 -3.81
CA GLY A 298 20.09 -16.17 -4.33
C GLY A 298 20.03 -14.77 -4.91
N THR A 299 21.04 -14.42 -5.70
CA THR A 299 21.13 -13.13 -6.40
C THR A 299 20.50 -13.17 -7.79
N THR A 300 20.36 -12.00 -8.44
CA THR A 300 19.71 -11.84 -9.74
C THR A 300 20.19 -12.85 -10.77
N SER A 301 19.23 -13.57 -11.35
CA SER A 301 19.46 -14.45 -12.50
C SER A 301 18.61 -14.03 -13.69
N ASN A 302 18.95 -14.46 -14.90
CA ASN A 302 17.97 -14.42 -16.00
C ASN A 302 16.73 -15.25 -15.64
N PHE A 303 15.59 -14.95 -16.26
CA PHE A 303 14.40 -15.78 -16.15
C PHE A 303 14.68 -17.23 -16.56
N LYS A 304 14.23 -18.16 -15.73
CA LYS A 304 14.35 -19.61 -15.92
C LYS A 304 12.98 -20.22 -16.16
N VAL A 305 12.95 -21.34 -16.88
CA VAL A 305 11.72 -22.08 -17.17
C VAL A 305 11.53 -23.20 -16.15
N ALA A 306 10.34 -23.27 -15.55
CA ALA A 306 9.83 -24.47 -14.89
C ALA A 306 8.79 -25.15 -15.80
N HIS A 307 8.82 -26.49 -15.87
CA HIS A 307 7.95 -27.27 -16.75
C HIS A 307 7.63 -28.63 -16.09
N ILE A 308 6.42 -28.76 -15.56
CA ILE A 308 6.03 -29.82 -14.62
C ILE A 308 4.89 -30.65 -15.24
N PRO A 309 5.07 -31.97 -15.45
CA PRO A 309 4.00 -32.82 -15.97
C PRO A 309 2.95 -33.16 -14.91
N ILE A 310 1.67 -33.08 -15.27
CA ILE A 310 0.57 -33.62 -14.44
C ILE A 310 0.23 -35.03 -14.91
N LYS A 311 0.82 -36.03 -14.23
CA LYS A 311 0.61 -37.47 -14.54
C LYS A 311 -0.27 -38.18 -13.52
N ASN A 312 -0.28 -37.71 -12.28
CA ASN A 312 -1.03 -38.35 -11.21
C ASN A 312 -2.52 -38.05 -11.39
N THR A 313 -3.34 -39.10 -11.48
CA THR A 313 -4.78 -38.99 -11.67
C THR A 313 -5.49 -38.34 -10.49
N GLU A 314 -4.86 -38.24 -9.32
CA GLU A 314 -5.38 -37.50 -8.16
C GLU A 314 -5.60 -36.01 -8.44
N TYR A 315 -4.91 -35.44 -9.44
CA TYR A 315 -5.08 -34.04 -9.86
C TYR A 315 -6.14 -33.87 -10.95
N LEU A 316 -6.55 -34.95 -11.63
CA LEU A 316 -7.45 -34.91 -12.80
C LEU A 316 -8.92 -34.95 -12.36
N GLY A 317 -9.29 -34.04 -11.46
CA GLY A 317 -10.66 -33.88 -10.98
C GLY A 317 -11.16 -32.45 -11.18
N LYS A 318 -12.46 -32.26 -10.94
CA LYS A 318 -13.05 -30.92 -10.90
C LYS A 318 -12.61 -30.23 -9.61
N GLY A 319 -11.95 -29.08 -9.75
CA GLY A 319 -11.44 -28.33 -8.60
C GLY A 319 -9.93 -28.46 -8.36
N PHE A 320 -9.17 -28.93 -9.35
CA PHE A 320 -7.72 -28.81 -9.33
C PHE A 320 -7.32 -27.34 -9.14
N GLN A 321 -6.35 -27.09 -8.27
CA GLN A 321 -5.77 -25.76 -8.07
C GLN A 321 -4.27 -25.87 -7.95
N PHE A 322 -3.59 -24.75 -8.16
CA PHE A 322 -2.18 -24.62 -7.83
C PHE A 322 -1.94 -23.30 -7.11
N ARG A 323 -0.83 -23.23 -6.39
CA ARG A 323 -0.38 -21.99 -5.75
C ARG A 323 1.13 -21.86 -5.79
N PHE A 324 1.59 -20.63 -5.95
CA PHE A 324 2.98 -20.25 -5.70
C PHE A 324 3.09 -19.72 -4.28
N ILE A 325 4.16 -20.07 -3.59
CA ILE A 325 4.45 -19.55 -2.26
C ILE A 325 5.95 -19.30 -2.14
N ASN A 326 6.33 -18.17 -1.53
CA ASN A 326 7.71 -17.96 -1.09
C ASN A 326 7.89 -18.36 0.39
N TYR A 327 9.06 -18.90 0.68
CA TYR A 327 9.62 -19.03 2.00
C TYR A 327 10.71 -17.96 2.11
N SER A 328 10.47 -16.93 2.90
CA SER A 328 11.29 -15.72 2.99
C SER A 328 11.15 -15.07 4.37
N SER A 329 11.96 -14.06 4.65
CA SER A 329 11.80 -13.22 5.82
C SER A 329 10.46 -12.46 5.79
N PRO A 330 9.55 -12.66 6.76
CA PRO A 330 8.26 -11.96 6.82
C PRO A 330 8.37 -10.52 7.36
N ALA A 331 9.59 -9.98 7.46
CA ALA A 331 9.88 -8.73 8.16
C ALA A 331 9.91 -7.48 7.25
N GLY A 332 9.74 -7.64 5.93
CA GLY A 332 9.75 -6.51 4.99
C GLY A 332 9.66 -6.90 3.52
N ALA A 333 9.84 -5.93 2.62
CA ALA A 333 10.05 -6.15 1.19
C ALA A 333 11.45 -6.74 0.99
N LEU A 334 11.60 -8.02 1.34
CA LEU A 334 12.85 -8.76 1.37
C LEU A 334 12.74 -10.00 0.50
N ASP A 335 13.88 -10.52 0.07
CA ASP A 335 14.03 -11.85 -0.53
C ASP A 335 13.14 -12.07 -1.76
N HIS A 336 13.25 -11.17 -2.74
CA HIS A 336 12.28 -11.09 -3.83
C HIS A 336 12.38 -12.26 -4.81
N PHE A 337 11.21 -12.78 -5.21
CA PHE A 337 11.06 -13.65 -6.38
C PHE A 337 10.04 -13.06 -7.35
N HIS A 338 10.22 -13.30 -8.65
CA HIS A 338 9.28 -12.88 -9.69
C HIS A 338 8.79 -14.08 -10.49
N VAL A 339 7.51 -14.11 -10.82
CA VAL A 339 6.86 -15.12 -11.65
C VAL A 339 6.24 -14.46 -12.87
N ASP A 340 6.38 -15.11 -14.02
CA ASP A 340 5.86 -14.68 -15.31
C ASP A 340 5.39 -15.89 -16.16
N TYR A 341 4.56 -15.69 -17.19
CA TYR A 341 4.08 -16.70 -18.14
C TYR A 341 3.57 -18.02 -17.51
N VAL A 342 2.64 -17.96 -16.56
CA VAL A 342 1.99 -19.14 -15.99
C VAL A 342 1.05 -19.78 -17.02
N HIS A 343 1.35 -21.02 -17.42
CA HIS A 343 0.60 -21.74 -18.43
C HIS A 343 0.31 -23.18 -18.01
N LEU A 344 -0.96 -23.55 -17.96
CA LEU A 344 -1.43 -24.94 -17.86
C LEU A 344 -2.21 -25.32 -19.12
N ARG A 345 -1.75 -26.33 -19.87
CA ARG A 345 -2.44 -26.80 -21.07
C ARG A 345 -2.18 -28.27 -21.38
N THR A 346 -3.06 -28.86 -22.19
CA THR A 346 -2.89 -30.17 -22.84
C THR A 346 -1.99 -30.08 -24.06
N LEU A 347 -1.61 -31.23 -24.62
CA LEU A 347 -0.77 -31.35 -25.81
C LEU A 347 0.56 -30.60 -25.67
N SER A 348 1.02 -30.43 -24.43
CA SER A 348 2.35 -29.89 -24.11
C SER A 348 3.20 -31.06 -23.67
N GLY A 349 4.25 -31.38 -24.43
CA GLY A 349 5.14 -32.50 -24.13
C GLY A 349 6.39 -32.03 -23.38
N TYR A 350 7.21 -32.94 -22.88
CA TYR A 350 8.46 -32.61 -22.16
C TYR A 350 9.41 -31.65 -22.90
N GLN A 351 9.36 -31.63 -24.24
CA GLN A 351 10.19 -30.77 -25.10
C GLN A 351 9.61 -29.35 -25.29
N ASP A 352 8.38 -29.11 -24.84
CA ASP A 352 7.60 -27.90 -25.11
C ASP A 352 7.84 -26.83 -24.04
N THR A 353 9.10 -26.44 -23.89
CA THR A 353 9.55 -25.40 -22.95
C THR A 353 9.64 -24.02 -23.62
N LEU A 354 8.97 -23.84 -24.76
CA LEU A 354 9.01 -22.62 -25.56
C LEU A 354 7.81 -21.74 -25.23
N PHE A 355 8.08 -20.54 -24.71
CA PHE A 355 7.10 -19.45 -24.64
C PHE A 355 7.25 -18.62 -25.90
N LYS A 356 6.50 -19.00 -26.93
CA LYS A 356 6.50 -18.31 -28.22
C LYS A 356 5.62 -17.06 -28.11
N ASP A 357 6.25 -15.89 -28.03
CA ASP A 357 5.57 -14.60 -28.05
C ASP A 357 6.46 -13.48 -28.61
N PHE A 358 5.86 -12.35 -28.97
CA PHE A 358 6.56 -11.08 -29.13
C PHE A 358 5.99 -10.13 -28.08
N ALA A 359 6.87 -9.40 -27.40
CA ALA A 359 6.43 -8.59 -26.28
C ALA A 359 7.30 -7.37 -26.08
N ILE A 360 6.69 -6.27 -25.64
CA ILE A 360 7.38 -5.18 -24.97
C ILE A 360 7.79 -5.65 -23.57
N VAL A 361 9.00 -5.29 -23.16
CA VAL A 361 9.65 -5.77 -21.93
C VAL A 361 9.44 -4.80 -20.75
N TYR A 362 9.52 -3.49 -21.00
CA TYR A 362 9.39 -2.46 -19.97
C TYR A 362 8.42 -1.37 -20.38
N PRO A 363 7.79 -0.67 -19.40
CA PRO A 363 7.09 0.56 -19.68
C PRO A 363 7.99 1.59 -20.37
N ILE A 364 7.43 2.38 -21.28
CA ILE A 364 8.04 3.66 -21.64
C ILE A 364 7.77 4.60 -20.47
N SER A 365 8.80 5.14 -19.83
CA SER A 365 8.65 5.98 -18.62
C SER A 365 8.39 7.45 -18.96
N THR A 366 9.01 7.96 -20.01
CA THR A 366 8.85 9.36 -20.45
C THR A 366 9.16 9.54 -21.93
N LEU A 367 8.58 10.58 -22.53
CA LEU A 367 8.91 11.03 -23.87
C LEU A 367 9.87 12.25 -23.86
N LEU A 368 10.20 12.77 -22.68
CA LEU A 368 11.12 13.89 -22.50
C LEU A 368 12.57 13.42 -22.42
N LYS A 369 13.49 14.32 -22.76
CA LYS A 369 14.91 13.99 -22.89
C LYS A 369 15.60 13.66 -21.58
N ASP A 370 15.40 14.50 -20.57
CA ASP A 370 16.21 14.48 -19.34
C ASP A 370 15.41 14.08 -18.09
N TYR A 371 14.08 14.10 -18.13
CA TYR A 371 13.23 14.03 -16.93
C TYR A 371 11.95 13.25 -17.17
N ILE A 372 11.49 12.52 -16.16
CA ILE A 372 10.17 11.90 -16.17
C ILE A 372 9.07 12.93 -15.93
N SER A 373 9.33 13.95 -15.11
CA SER A 373 8.42 15.07 -14.90
C SER A 373 9.16 16.40 -14.87
N VAL A 374 8.51 17.43 -15.40
CA VAL A 374 9.03 18.80 -15.39
C VAL A 374 7.92 19.79 -15.05
N PRO A 375 8.25 20.97 -14.51
CA PRO A 375 7.25 21.97 -14.20
C PRO A 375 6.52 22.42 -15.46
N TRP A 376 5.19 22.44 -15.43
CA TRP A 376 4.38 22.82 -16.60
C TRP A 376 4.72 24.22 -17.11
N LYS A 377 4.86 25.18 -16.19
CA LYS A 377 5.35 26.54 -16.47
C LYS A 377 6.64 26.55 -17.28
N HIS A 378 7.61 25.70 -16.93
CA HIS A 378 8.92 25.68 -17.58
C HIS A 378 8.85 25.04 -18.96
N PHE A 379 8.13 23.93 -19.10
CA PHE A 379 7.91 23.30 -20.41
C PHE A 379 7.18 24.25 -21.36
N ARG A 380 6.14 24.95 -20.89
CA ARG A 380 5.39 25.89 -21.73
C ARG A 380 6.22 27.03 -22.29
N ASN A 381 7.12 27.57 -21.46
CA ASN A 381 7.96 28.70 -21.86
C ASN A 381 9.09 28.26 -22.81
N HIS A 382 9.58 27.03 -22.64
CA HIS A 382 10.73 26.51 -23.38
C HIS A 382 10.52 25.07 -23.87
N PRO A 383 9.53 24.81 -24.76
CA PRO A 383 9.20 23.46 -25.20
C PRO A 383 10.18 22.89 -26.24
N THR A 384 10.91 23.77 -26.95
CA THR A 384 11.82 23.37 -28.03
C THR A 384 12.99 22.54 -27.50
N GLY A 385 13.25 21.40 -28.15
CA GLY A 385 14.38 20.52 -27.83
C GLY A 385 14.25 19.78 -26.49
N LYS A 386 13.04 19.69 -25.93
CA LYS A 386 12.77 19.00 -24.66
C LYS A 386 12.26 17.57 -24.81
N MET A 387 11.77 17.22 -25.99
CA MET A 387 11.43 15.85 -26.36
C MET A 387 12.72 15.03 -26.52
N SER A 388 12.67 13.75 -26.16
CA SER A 388 13.84 12.87 -26.19
C SER A 388 14.22 12.50 -27.62
N ASP A 389 15.51 12.58 -27.94
CA ASP A 389 16.11 11.99 -29.14
C ASP A 389 16.53 10.52 -28.95
N ALA A 390 16.25 9.96 -27.78
CA ALA A 390 16.67 8.63 -27.38
C ALA A 390 15.65 7.96 -26.43
N VAL A 391 14.37 7.91 -26.83
CA VAL A 391 13.37 7.11 -26.09
C VAL A 391 13.73 5.63 -26.21
N GLU A 392 14.01 4.99 -25.09
CA GLU A 392 14.31 3.57 -25.05
C GLU A 392 13.03 2.74 -25.16
N VAL A 393 13.04 1.78 -26.08
CA VAL A 393 12.00 0.77 -26.21
C VAL A 393 12.68 -0.59 -26.21
N SER A 394 12.22 -1.48 -25.33
CA SER A 394 12.74 -2.85 -25.23
C SER A 394 11.68 -3.85 -25.65
N VAL A 395 12.02 -4.72 -26.59
CA VAL A 395 11.17 -5.80 -27.11
C VAL A 395 11.87 -7.14 -27.05
N ARG A 396 11.10 -8.22 -26.97
CA ARG A 396 11.59 -9.58 -26.99
C ARG A 396 10.91 -10.38 -28.09
N ASN A 397 11.71 -11.06 -28.90
CA ASN A 397 11.23 -12.16 -29.72
C ASN A 397 11.44 -13.48 -28.95
N GLY A 398 10.36 -14.04 -28.40
CA GLY A 398 10.34 -15.33 -27.72
C GLY A 398 10.28 -16.53 -28.68
N SER A 399 10.07 -16.31 -29.98
CA SER A 399 10.07 -17.39 -30.99
C SER A 399 11.45 -18.04 -31.13
N GLU A 400 11.46 -19.33 -31.49
CA GLU A 400 12.67 -20.04 -31.92
C GLU A 400 13.04 -19.78 -33.38
N LEU A 401 12.19 -19.03 -34.10
CA LEU A 401 12.42 -18.60 -35.47
C LEU A 401 12.75 -17.10 -35.52
N THR A 402 13.34 -16.73 -36.65
CA THR A 402 13.51 -15.33 -37.04
C THR A 402 12.15 -14.79 -37.45
N GLU A 403 11.71 -13.70 -36.82
CA GLU A 403 10.38 -13.12 -37.05
C GLU A 403 10.49 -11.74 -37.72
N ASN A 404 9.61 -11.46 -38.68
CA ASN A 404 9.68 -10.22 -39.44
C ASN A 404 9.38 -9.01 -38.57
N ASN A 405 10.21 -7.96 -38.70
CA ASN A 405 9.95 -6.70 -38.03
C ASN A 405 8.85 -5.89 -38.73
N GLN A 406 8.15 -5.07 -37.95
CA GLN A 406 7.21 -4.08 -38.44
C GLN A 406 7.39 -2.76 -37.69
N ASN A 407 6.97 -1.66 -38.32
CA ASN A 407 7.02 -0.37 -37.66
C ASN A 407 5.95 -0.37 -36.56
N GLY A 408 6.36 0.00 -35.36
CA GLY A 408 5.43 0.29 -34.28
C GLY A 408 5.03 1.77 -34.24
N SER A 409 4.29 2.15 -33.20
CA SER A 409 3.91 3.54 -32.96
C SER A 409 3.93 3.89 -31.47
N VAL A 410 4.08 5.18 -31.16
CA VAL A 410 3.76 5.74 -29.85
C VAL A 410 2.75 6.84 -30.03
N ASN A 411 1.53 6.63 -29.53
CA ASN A 411 0.41 7.55 -29.65
C ASN A 411 0.27 8.36 -28.36
N VAL A 412 0.07 9.67 -28.49
CA VAL A 412 -0.07 10.60 -27.35
C VAL A 412 -1.49 11.15 -27.32
N TYR A 413 -2.10 11.13 -26.14
CA TYR A 413 -3.48 11.53 -25.90
C TYR A 413 -3.56 12.64 -24.86
N TYR A 414 -4.46 13.59 -25.09
CA TYR A 414 -4.85 14.61 -24.12
C TYR A 414 -6.37 14.57 -23.94
N ASP A 415 -6.84 14.43 -22.69
CA ASP A 415 -8.26 14.24 -22.36
C ASP A 415 -8.95 13.15 -23.23
N GLY A 416 -8.22 12.07 -23.51
CA GLY A 416 -8.68 10.93 -24.33
C GLY A 416 -8.66 11.15 -25.85
N ASN A 417 -8.27 12.33 -26.33
CA ASN A 417 -8.16 12.62 -27.77
C ASN A 417 -6.73 12.43 -28.25
N LEU A 418 -6.54 11.82 -29.42
CA LEU A 418 -5.22 11.66 -30.04
C LEU A 418 -4.68 13.02 -30.47
N GLU A 419 -3.54 13.41 -29.92
CA GLU A 419 -2.85 14.68 -30.20
C GLU A 419 -1.67 14.51 -31.15
N GLY A 420 -0.96 13.39 -31.04
CA GLY A 420 0.25 13.13 -31.79
C GLY A 420 0.63 11.67 -31.83
N SER A 421 1.54 11.34 -32.75
CA SER A 421 2.07 9.99 -32.87
C SER A 421 3.52 10.03 -33.36
N TYR A 422 4.31 9.06 -32.91
CA TYR A 422 5.67 8.79 -33.36
C TYR A 422 5.75 7.40 -33.96
N THR A 423 6.68 7.21 -34.89
CA THR A 423 6.94 5.89 -35.48
C THR A 423 8.09 5.21 -34.74
N LEU A 424 7.87 3.98 -34.29
CA LEU A 424 8.94 3.09 -33.86
C LEU A 424 9.47 2.36 -35.10
N ASN A 425 10.64 2.77 -35.59
CA ASN A 425 11.23 2.18 -36.78
C ASN A 425 11.55 0.69 -36.57
N ALA A 426 11.07 -0.17 -37.47
CA ALA A 426 11.20 -1.62 -37.38
C ALA A 426 12.67 -2.10 -37.34
N SER A 427 13.53 -1.48 -38.16
CA SER A 427 14.95 -1.81 -38.19
C SER A 427 15.63 -1.43 -36.88
N LEU A 428 15.29 -0.29 -36.27
CA LEU A 428 15.81 0.06 -34.94
C LEU A 428 15.33 -0.93 -33.88
N LEU A 429 14.04 -1.26 -33.83
CA LEU A 429 13.47 -2.23 -32.89
C LEU A 429 14.18 -3.59 -32.95
N SER A 430 14.68 -3.99 -34.13
CA SER A 430 15.41 -5.24 -34.36
C SER A 430 16.93 -5.08 -34.35
N GLY A 431 17.46 -4.03 -33.72
CA GLY A 431 18.91 -3.81 -33.57
C GLY A 431 19.65 -3.54 -34.88
N GLY A 432 18.98 -2.90 -35.84
CA GLY A 432 19.47 -2.60 -37.18
C GLY A 432 19.22 -3.70 -38.23
N ASN A 433 18.51 -4.77 -37.88
CA ASN A 433 18.28 -5.91 -38.77
C ASN A 433 16.96 -5.77 -39.55
N ILE A 434 16.73 -6.68 -40.49
CA ILE A 434 15.45 -6.79 -41.23
C ILE A 434 14.42 -7.58 -40.41
N ASN A 435 14.87 -8.43 -39.48
CA ASN A 435 14.04 -9.32 -38.68
C ASN A 435 14.57 -9.40 -37.25
N TYR A 436 13.71 -9.78 -36.32
CA TYR A 436 14.08 -10.14 -34.96
C TYR A 436 14.72 -11.53 -34.92
N ALA A 437 15.91 -11.65 -34.33
CA ALA A 437 16.55 -12.95 -34.12
C ALA A 437 15.76 -13.80 -33.12
N PRO A 438 15.83 -15.15 -33.22
CA PRO A 438 15.19 -16.05 -32.27
C PRO A 438 15.60 -15.77 -30.82
N ARG A 439 14.66 -15.87 -29.87
CA ARG A 439 14.89 -15.85 -28.42
C ARG A 439 15.74 -14.67 -27.92
N THR A 440 15.59 -13.50 -28.54
CA THR A 440 16.47 -12.34 -28.35
C THR A 440 15.71 -11.15 -27.78
N ASN A 441 16.34 -10.44 -26.84
CA ASN A 441 15.90 -9.12 -26.37
C ASN A 441 16.61 -8.05 -27.19
N TYR A 442 15.87 -7.03 -27.61
CA TYR A 442 16.38 -5.84 -28.26
C TYR A 442 15.99 -4.63 -27.43
N SER A 443 16.94 -3.74 -27.20
CA SER A 443 16.72 -2.40 -26.66
C SER A 443 17.17 -1.41 -27.71
N SER A 444 16.28 -0.49 -28.09
CA SER A 444 16.53 0.48 -29.15
C SER A 444 16.15 1.88 -28.70
N LEU A 445 16.90 2.87 -29.21
CA LEU A 445 16.66 4.28 -28.95
C LEU A 445 15.94 4.90 -30.15
N HIS A 446 14.84 5.60 -29.87
CA HIS A 446 13.99 6.23 -30.87
C HIS A 446 14.01 7.75 -30.72
N ASP A 447 14.22 8.44 -31.83
CA ASP A 447 14.27 9.90 -31.87
C ASP A 447 12.85 10.50 -31.96
N PHE A 448 12.36 11.03 -30.84
CA PHE A 448 11.11 11.78 -30.75
C PHE A 448 11.35 13.30 -30.64
N SER A 449 12.59 13.77 -30.83
CA SER A 449 12.93 15.20 -30.82
C SER A 449 12.38 15.94 -32.04
N ASN A 450 12.08 15.18 -33.10
CA ASN A 450 11.47 15.64 -34.33
C ASN A 450 10.02 15.13 -34.42
N GLY A 451 9.05 16.02 -34.64
CA GLY A 451 7.64 15.64 -34.82
C GLY A 451 6.72 16.31 -33.83
N TYR A 452 5.83 15.53 -33.20
CA TYR A 452 4.93 16.03 -32.16
C TYR A 452 5.73 16.59 -30.98
N THR A 453 5.17 17.60 -30.33
CA THR A 453 5.62 18.11 -29.04
C THR A 453 4.35 18.37 -28.24
N PHE A 454 4.34 18.07 -26.94
CA PHE A 454 3.18 18.33 -26.10
C PHE A 454 2.65 19.75 -26.30
N ASP A 455 1.33 19.89 -26.50
CA ASP A 455 0.73 21.19 -26.79
C ASP A 455 0.85 22.14 -25.59
N HIS A 456 1.85 23.01 -25.65
CA HIS A 456 2.12 24.03 -24.64
C HIS A 456 1.12 25.19 -24.64
N THR A 457 0.14 25.19 -25.55
CA THR A 457 -0.87 26.25 -25.66
C THR A 457 -2.18 25.92 -24.95
N ILE A 458 -2.31 24.71 -24.37
CA ILE A 458 -3.51 24.32 -23.60
C ILE A 458 -3.86 25.36 -22.51
N SER A 459 -5.16 25.52 -22.28
CA SER A 459 -5.70 26.60 -21.46
C SER A 459 -5.31 26.47 -19.98
N ASN A 460 -5.19 25.25 -19.47
CA ASN A 460 -4.71 25.01 -18.11
C ASN A 460 -3.22 25.39 -18.02
N ASP A 461 -2.91 26.41 -17.22
CA ASP A 461 -1.55 26.89 -17.00
C ASP A 461 -0.97 26.49 -15.64
N THR A 462 -1.69 25.65 -14.90
CA THR A 462 -1.25 25.14 -13.58
C THR A 462 -0.50 23.82 -13.72
N LEU A 463 -1.05 22.86 -14.46
CA LEU A 463 -0.48 21.53 -14.71
C LEU A 463 -0.99 20.96 -16.03
N ALA A 464 -0.36 19.90 -16.52
CA ALA A 464 -0.83 19.14 -17.68
C ALA A 464 -0.46 17.65 -17.58
N HIS A 465 -1.37 16.77 -17.99
CA HIS A 465 -1.12 15.33 -18.09
C HIS A 465 -1.45 14.86 -19.49
N PHE A 466 -0.59 14.02 -20.06
CA PHE A 466 -0.81 13.39 -21.36
C PHE A 466 -0.62 11.88 -21.20
N ASP A 467 -1.61 11.10 -21.62
CA ASP A 467 -1.47 9.64 -21.66
C ASP A 467 -0.76 9.25 -22.96
N TYR A 468 -0.01 8.16 -22.94
CA TYR A 468 0.57 7.60 -24.16
C TYR A 468 0.51 6.08 -24.17
N GLU A 469 0.44 5.55 -25.39
CA GLU A 469 0.44 4.12 -25.69
C GLU A 469 1.53 3.84 -26.70
N GLY A 470 2.45 2.92 -26.38
CA GLY A 470 3.45 2.40 -27.30
C GLY A 470 3.04 1.02 -27.80
N ILE A 471 3.18 0.78 -29.10
CA ILE A 471 2.83 -0.48 -29.76
C ILE A 471 4.02 -0.88 -30.62
N ALA A 472 4.55 -2.09 -30.42
CA ALA A 472 5.57 -2.70 -31.27
C ALA A 472 5.01 -3.96 -31.92
N GLU A 473 5.28 -4.17 -33.21
CA GLU A 473 4.63 -5.24 -33.97
C GLU A 473 5.66 -6.23 -34.54
N ALA A 474 5.24 -7.50 -34.62
CA ALA A 474 5.93 -8.57 -35.32
C ALA A 474 4.93 -9.45 -36.09
N GLN A 475 5.32 -9.94 -37.27
CA GLN A 475 4.39 -10.63 -38.16
C GLN A 475 4.32 -12.15 -37.93
N PHE A 476 3.84 -12.59 -36.78
CA PHE A 476 3.59 -14.00 -36.48
C PHE A 476 2.49 -14.18 -35.43
N PRO A 477 1.97 -15.40 -35.21
CA PRO A 477 1.02 -15.63 -34.12
C PRO A 477 1.68 -15.41 -32.75
N ASN A 478 1.30 -14.31 -32.10
CA ASN A 478 1.74 -13.87 -30.77
C ASN A 478 0.52 -13.42 -29.93
N ASN A 479 0.74 -12.91 -28.71
CA ASN A 479 -0.29 -12.27 -27.89
C ASN A 479 -0.25 -10.74 -28.09
N PRO A 480 -1.22 -10.13 -28.83
CA PRO A 480 -1.18 -8.69 -29.14
C PRO A 480 -1.26 -7.77 -27.92
N ILE A 481 -1.69 -8.28 -26.76
CA ILE A 481 -1.69 -7.48 -25.52
C ILE A 481 -0.25 -7.15 -25.11
N ASN A 482 0.68 -8.08 -25.33
CA ASN A 482 2.08 -7.94 -24.94
C ASN A 482 2.87 -7.04 -25.90
N ASP A 483 2.33 -6.76 -27.08
CA ASP A 483 2.87 -5.83 -28.06
C ASP A 483 2.70 -4.36 -27.63
N SER A 484 1.99 -4.10 -26.52
CA SER A 484 1.60 -2.76 -26.09
C SER A 484 2.14 -2.40 -24.70
N THR A 485 2.48 -1.12 -24.54
CA THR A 485 2.81 -0.48 -23.27
C THR A 485 2.06 0.84 -23.13
N PHE A 486 1.95 1.31 -21.90
CA PHE A 486 1.22 2.54 -21.57
C PHE A 486 2.02 3.37 -20.57
N GLY A 487 1.71 4.66 -20.50
CA GLY A 487 2.26 5.55 -19.49
C GLY A 487 1.60 6.92 -19.53
N LYS A 488 2.08 7.80 -18.65
CA LYS A 488 1.55 9.16 -18.49
C LYS A 488 2.70 10.14 -18.35
N GLN A 489 2.73 11.14 -19.23
CA GLN A 489 3.63 12.27 -19.09
C GLN A 489 3.03 13.28 -18.12
N VAL A 490 3.74 13.53 -17.02
CA VAL A 490 3.29 14.41 -15.94
C VAL A 490 4.02 15.75 -15.99
N PHE A 491 3.27 16.84 -16.03
CA PHE A 491 3.77 18.21 -15.89
C PHE A 491 3.12 18.92 -14.70
N GLU A 492 3.80 18.94 -13.56
CA GLU A 492 3.32 19.59 -12.33
C GLU A 492 4.19 20.81 -11.95
N ASN A 493 4.61 20.96 -10.69
CA ASN A 493 5.47 22.06 -10.23
C ASN A 493 6.88 21.60 -9.84
N TYR A 494 7.30 20.41 -10.24
CA TYR A 494 8.61 19.85 -9.86
C TYR A 494 9.34 19.20 -11.05
N TYR A 495 10.64 18.99 -10.88
CA TYR A 495 11.44 18.12 -11.75
C TYR A 495 11.60 16.73 -11.12
N ALA A 496 11.58 15.67 -11.91
CA ALA A 496 11.81 14.30 -11.44
C ALA A 496 12.63 13.47 -12.44
N TYR A 497 13.60 12.73 -11.92
CA TYR A 497 14.32 11.66 -12.63
C TYR A 497 13.71 10.29 -12.38
N ASP A 498 12.88 10.17 -11.34
CA ASP A 498 12.28 8.92 -10.87
C ASP A 498 10.82 8.77 -11.33
N ASP A 499 10.34 7.53 -11.42
CA ASP A 499 8.98 7.19 -11.85
C ASP A 499 7.92 7.26 -10.72
N GLY A 500 8.33 7.71 -9.53
CA GLY A 500 7.49 7.79 -8.35
C GLY A 500 7.43 6.49 -7.53
N THR A 501 8.26 5.51 -7.84
CA THR A 501 8.37 4.25 -7.07
C THR A 501 9.80 3.95 -6.67
N ALA A 502 9.95 3.24 -5.54
CA ALA A 502 11.24 2.81 -5.02
C ALA A 502 11.34 1.29 -5.04
N GLU A 503 12.47 0.78 -5.52
CA GLU A 503 12.86 -0.62 -5.36
C GLU A 503 13.84 -0.79 -4.19
N LYS A 504 14.62 0.26 -3.89
CA LYS A 504 15.60 0.29 -2.79
C LYS A 504 15.53 1.61 -2.03
N ALA A 505 16.25 1.70 -0.93
CA ALA A 505 16.54 2.99 -0.30
C ALA A 505 18.01 3.36 -0.48
N TYR A 506 18.33 4.65 -0.55
CA TYR A 506 19.69 5.18 -0.67
C TYR A 506 19.96 6.28 0.35
N GLY A 507 21.22 6.44 0.73
CA GLY A 507 21.69 7.59 1.50
C GLY A 507 23.17 7.47 1.90
N VAL A 508 23.63 8.40 2.73
CA VAL A 508 25.03 8.53 3.14
C VAL A 508 25.18 8.23 4.63
N THR A 509 26.30 7.64 5.02
CA THR A 509 26.68 7.37 6.41
C THR A 509 27.86 8.27 6.77
N GLY A 510 27.66 9.15 7.74
CA GLY A 510 28.68 10.09 8.17
C GLY A 510 28.10 11.30 8.91
N ILE A 511 28.72 11.66 10.03
CA ILE A 511 28.33 12.84 10.80
C ILE A 511 28.53 14.09 9.92
N GLN A 512 27.53 14.97 9.83
CA GLN A 512 27.55 16.13 8.93
C GLN A 512 27.64 15.79 7.44
N GLY A 513 27.27 14.58 7.03
CA GLY A 513 27.26 14.17 5.62
C GLY A 513 26.35 15.06 4.76
N LEU A 514 26.83 15.42 3.57
CA LEU A 514 26.10 16.16 2.55
C LEU A 514 25.65 15.18 1.47
N LEU A 515 24.40 15.31 1.06
CA LEU A 515 23.82 14.64 -0.09
C LEU A 515 23.23 15.71 -1.01
N ALA A 516 23.64 15.74 -2.27
CA ALA A 516 23.24 16.72 -3.26
C ALA A 516 22.77 16.01 -4.55
N HIS A 517 21.67 16.47 -5.13
CA HIS A 517 21.06 15.95 -6.34
C HIS A 517 21.01 17.08 -7.39
N LYS A 518 21.69 16.87 -8.50
CA LYS A 518 21.88 17.85 -9.58
C LYS A 518 20.66 17.94 -10.47
N PHE A 519 20.23 19.17 -10.78
CA PHE A 519 19.20 19.45 -11.77
C PHE A 519 19.68 20.49 -12.77
N LYS A 520 19.23 20.35 -14.02
CA LYS A 520 19.33 21.35 -15.08
C LYS A 520 17.93 21.78 -15.52
N ALA A 521 17.37 22.82 -14.90
CA ALA A 521 16.09 23.38 -15.26
C ALA A 521 16.09 23.97 -16.67
N TYR A 522 14.90 24.05 -17.27
CA TYR A 522 14.70 24.58 -18.62
C TYR A 522 14.81 26.10 -18.68
N GLN A 523 14.74 26.76 -17.53
CA GLN A 523 14.97 28.18 -17.32
C GLN A 523 15.42 28.40 -15.86
N ALA A 524 16.14 29.49 -15.60
CA ALA A 524 16.35 29.98 -14.24
C ALA A 524 15.01 30.39 -13.60
N ASP A 525 14.82 30.08 -12.32
CA ASP A 525 13.59 30.39 -11.59
C ASP A 525 13.85 30.37 -10.08
N SER A 526 12.82 30.21 -9.26
CA SER A 526 12.94 30.07 -7.81
C SER A 526 12.33 28.78 -7.29
N LEU A 527 13.04 28.18 -6.33
CA LEU A 527 12.58 27.04 -5.54
C LEU A 527 11.77 27.53 -4.33
N VAL A 528 10.72 26.81 -3.96
CA VAL A 528 9.92 27.04 -2.73
C VAL A 528 10.07 25.91 -1.70
N GLY A 529 10.67 24.80 -2.11
CA GLY A 529 10.94 23.67 -1.24
C GLY A 529 11.51 22.49 -2.00
N ILE A 530 11.70 21.39 -1.27
CA ILE A 530 12.19 20.13 -1.80
C ILE A 530 11.20 19.03 -1.39
N GLN A 531 10.78 18.23 -2.35
CA GLN A 531 10.02 17.00 -2.12
C GLN A 531 11.00 15.85 -1.90
N ILE A 532 10.83 15.11 -0.81
CA ILE A 532 11.66 13.94 -0.49
C ILE A 532 10.74 12.77 -0.15
N HIS A 533 10.98 11.63 -0.79
CA HIS A 533 10.33 10.38 -0.43
C HIS A 533 11.25 9.59 0.50
N PHE A 534 11.06 9.75 1.81
CA PHE A 534 11.73 8.88 2.78
C PHE A 534 10.99 7.55 2.84
N VAL A 535 11.74 6.44 2.79
CA VAL A 535 11.19 5.09 2.89
C VAL A 535 11.58 4.47 4.23
N PRO A 536 10.67 3.75 4.90
CA PRO A 536 11.03 3.04 6.12
C PRO A 536 11.93 1.86 5.78
N THR A 537 12.97 1.68 6.60
CA THR A 537 13.90 0.56 6.51
C THR A 537 13.99 -0.12 7.87
N VAL A 538 14.85 -1.13 8.01
CA VAL A 538 15.05 -1.88 9.25
C VAL A 538 15.42 -0.97 10.43
N THR A 539 16.04 0.19 10.16
CA THR A 539 16.35 1.21 11.17
C THR A 539 15.46 2.43 10.99
N ASP A 540 14.61 2.70 11.99
CA ASP A 540 13.82 3.93 12.04
C ASP A 540 14.73 5.15 12.33
N VAL A 541 14.71 6.11 11.40
CA VAL A 541 15.46 7.37 11.48
C VAL A 541 14.52 8.58 11.46
N SER A 542 13.23 8.39 11.74
CA SER A 542 12.21 9.46 11.77
C SER A 542 12.46 10.55 12.80
N ASN A 543 13.28 10.26 13.82
CA ASN A 543 13.69 11.24 14.83
C ASN A 543 15.00 11.97 14.50
N ASN A 544 15.75 11.49 13.50
CA ASN A 544 17.02 12.08 13.11
C ASN A 544 16.81 13.43 12.42
N LEU A 545 17.83 14.27 12.51
CA LEU A 545 17.76 15.65 12.04
C LEU A 545 18.55 15.83 10.75
N PHE A 546 18.02 16.68 9.87
CA PHE A 546 18.74 17.18 8.70
C PHE A 546 18.40 18.65 8.44
N LEU A 547 19.27 19.31 7.68
CA LEU A 547 19.05 20.63 7.13
C LEU A 547 18.86 20.47 5.62
N LEU A 548 17.82 21.04 5.04
CA LEU A 548 17.73 21.19 3.59
C LEU A 548 18.80 22.15 3.13
N THR A 549 19.43 21.82 2.01
CA THR A 549 20.49 22.65 1.43
C THR A 549 20.31 22.73 -0.09
N VAL A 550 20.62 23.89 -0.65
CA VAL A 550 20.64 24.17 -2.10
C VAL A 550 21.98 24.79 -2.45
N TRP A 551 22.61 24.32 -3.52
CA TRP A 551 23.90 24.82 -4.00
C TRP A 551 23.81 25.32 -5.45
N ASP A 552 24.66 26.28 -5.79
CA ASP A 552 24.95 26.62 -7.18
C ASP A 552 25.85 25.56 -7.84
N ASP A 553 26.09 25.72 -9.14
CA ASP A 553 27.04 24.88 -9.88
C ASP A 553 28.44 25.47 -9.87
N ASN A 554 29.40 24.63 -9.54
CA ASN A 554 30.83 24.91 -9.64
C ASN A 554 31.49 23.89 -10.59
N ASN A 555 31.40 24.16 -11.90
CA ASN A 555 32.00 23.33 -12.95
C ASN A 555 31.54 21.87 -12.92
N GLY A 556 30.25 21.64 -12.64
CA GLY A 556 29.65 20.32 -12.67
C GLY A 556 29.56 19.61 -11.31
N GLU A 557 30.05 20.22 -10.23
CA GLU A 557 29.89 19.80 -8.83
C GLU A 557 29.13 20.86 -8.02
N PRO A 558 28.58 20.52 -6.83
CA PRO A 558 27.98 21.50 -5.94
C PRO A 558 28.97 22.58 -5.48
N GLY A 559 28.58 23.85 -5.62
CA GLY A 559 29.40 25.02 -5.29
C GLY A 559 28.99 25.73 -3.99
N ASN A 560 28.71 27.02 -4.08
CA ASN A 560 28.28 27.84 -2.95
C ASN A 560 26.87 27.46 -2.52
N ILE A 561 26.65 27.45 -1.21
CA ILE A 561 25.31 27.29 -0.61
C ILE A 561 24.48 28.52 -0.95
N LEU A 562 23.39 28.31 -1.69
CA LEU A 562 22.35 29.31 -1.97
C LEU A 562 21.32 29.38 -0.84
N TYR A 563 21.08 28.24 -0.20
CA TYR A 563 20.19 28.10 0.94
C TYR A 563 20.62 26.93 1.82
N GLU A 564 20.56 27.10 3.13
CA GLU A 564 20.61 26.01 4.10
C GLU A 564 19.61 26.36 5.22
N ASP A 565 18.86 25.37 5.73
CA ASP A 565 18.02 25.58 6.91
C ASP A 565 18.88 26.05 8.09
N GLU A 566 18.31 26.87 8.97
CA GLU A 566 18.98 27.26 10.21
C GLU A 566 19.21 26.03 11.10
N PHE A 567 20.40 25.92 11.69
CA PHE A 567 20.77 24.79 12.56
C PHE A 567 19.80 24.59 13.75
N PHE A 568 19.10 25.65 14.17
CA PHE A 568 18.11 25.60 15.26
C PHE A 568 16.68 25.32 14.80
N LYS A 569 16.47 25.13 13.49
CA LYS A 569 15.19 24.73 12.89
C LYS A 569 15.37 23.54 11.93
N PRO A 570 16.00 22.44 12.39
CA PRO A 570 16.21 21.27 11.57
C PRO A 570 14.89 20.58 11.23
N LYS A 571 14.91 19.78 10.16
CA LYS A 571 13.78 18.95 9.74
C LYS A 571 14.04 17.49 10.08
N GLN A 572 12.98 16.70 10.02
CA GLN A 572 12.97 15.27 10.35
C GLN A 572 12.34 14.48 9.20
N PRO A 573 12.83 13.27 8.89
CA PRO A 573 12.20 12.39 7.91
C PRO A 573 10.73 12.13 8.24
N LYS A 574 9.91 12.02 7.19
CA LYS A 574 8.49 11.66 7.27
C LYS A 574 8.20 10.60 6.24
N TYR A 575 7.79 9.43 6.74
CA TYR A 575 7.30 8.33 5.92
C TYR A 575 5.86 8.62 5.55
N LEU A 576 5.58 8.67 4.24
CA LEU A 576 4.23 8.86 3.73
C LEU A 576 3.73 7.57 3.09
N ASN A 577 2.41 7.44 3.10
CA ASN A 577 1.71 6.26 2.64
C ASN A 577 1.14 6.49 1.24
N GLY A 578 1.33 5.53 0.33
CA GLY A 578 0.82 5.55 -1.05
C GLY A 578 1.91 5.68 -2.12
N ARG A 579 1.54 5.32 -3.36
CA ARG A 579 2.42 5.43 -4.54
C ARG A 579 2.73 6.88 -4.90
N ASN A 580 3.99 7.17 -5.24
CA ASN A 580 4.43 8.50 -5.66
C ASN A 580 4.10 9.61 -4.63
N LYS A 581 4.17 9.29 -3.33
CA LYS A 581 3.85 10.21 -2.23
C LYS A 581 5.11 10.79 -1.61
N PHE A 582 5.33 12.08 -1.82
CA PHE A 582 6.51 12.81 -1.35
C PHE A 582 6.13 13.78 -0.24
N LYS A 583 6.99 13.89 0.77
CA LYS A 583 6.86 14.99 1.74
C LYS A 583 7.50 16.23 1.15
N THR A 584 6.70 17.26 0.90
CA THR A 584 7.23 18.59 0.60
C THR A 584 7.74 19.25 1.88
N TYR A 585 9.02 19.60 1.89
CA TYR A 585 9.64 20.43 2.91
C TYR A 585 9.86 21.83 2.32
N PHE A 586 9.03 22.78 2.75
CA PHE A 586 9.12 24.17 2.32
C PHE A 586 10.27 24.90 3.02
N PHE A 587 10.81 25.91 2.34
CA PHE A 587 11.73 26.87 2.92
C PHE A 587 10.99 27.82 3.88
N GLU A 588 11.74 28.49 4.76
CA GLU A 588 11.14 29.36 5.78
C GLU A 588 10.38 30.56 5.21
N ASP A 589 9.29 30.94 5.89
CA ASP A 589 8.56 32.21 5.71
C ASP A 589 8.26 32.61 4.24
N THR A 590 7.82 31.63 3.42
CA THR A 590 7.50 31.80 1.98
C THR A 590 8.69 32.14 1.07
N MET A 591 9.91 31.92 1.55
CA MET A 591 11.11 32.24 0.81
C MET A 591 11.17 31.54 -0.54
N LYS A 592 11.62 32.30 -1.54
CA LYS A 592 11.90 31.83 -2.89
C LYS A 592 13.40 31.86 -3.11
N VAL A 593 14.02 30.70 -3.16
CA VAL A 593 15.47 30.56 -3.37
C VAL A 593 15.73 30.63 -4.87
N ALA A 594 16.35 31.71 -5.33
CA ALA A 594 16.69 31.89 -6.73
C ALA A 594 17.79 30.90 -7.15
N VAL A 595 17.57 30.21 -8.26
CA VAL A 595 18.51 29.25 -8.84
C VAL A 595 18.73 29.54 -10.32
N ASN A 596 19.95 29.29 -10.79
CA ASN A 596 20.25 29.29 -12.21
C ASN A 596 19.67 28.03 -12.87
N GLU A 597 19.93 27.84 -14.17
CA GLU A 597 19.51 26.61 -14.85
C GLU A 597 20.12 25.36 -14.22
N THR A 598 21.41 25.39 -13.85
CA THR A 598 22.05 24.27 -13.13
C THR A 598 22.18 24.59 -11.66
N PHE A 599 21.71 23.69 -10.81
CA PHE A 599 21.73 23.80 -9.36
C PHE A 599 21.64 22.41 -8.73
N TYR A 600 21.83 22.35 -7.41
CA TYR A 600 21.76 21.12 -6.64
C TYR A 600 20.81 21.33 -5.47
N ILE A 601 19.94 20.35 -5.22
CA ILE A 601 19.11 20.28 -4.02
C ILE A 601 19.57 19.13 -3.16
N GLY A 602 19.33 19.18 -1.86
CA GLY A 602 19.79 18.11 -1.01
C GLY A 602 19.59 18.36 0.46
N MET A 603 20.44 17.72 1.24
CA MET A 603 20.43 17.86 2.67
C MET A 603 21.83 17.69 3.26
N ARG A 604 21.97 18.23 4.47
CA ARG A 604 23.03 17.92 5.41
C ARG A 604 22.43 17.13 6.56
N GLN A 605 22.85 15.86 6.72
CA GLN A 605 22.45 15.07 7.88
C GLN A 605 23.26 15.49 9.11
N ILE A 606 22.66 15.44 10.30
CA ILE A 606 23.36 15.84 11.53
C ILE A 606 24.18 14.68 12.10
N ASP A 607 23.53 13.52 12.22
CA ASP A 607 24.09 12.32 12.84
C ASP A 607 24.72 11.37 11.80
N GLU A 608 25.40 10.33 12.27
CA GLU A 608 26.08 9.34 11.43
C GLU A 608 25.10 8.48 10.63
N GLN A 609 23.92 8.19 11.18
CA GLN A 609 22.96 7.25 10.59
C GLN A 609 22.43 7.75 9.25
N ARG A 610 22.35 6.83 8.29
CA ARG A 610 21.82 7.06 6.97
C ARG A 610 20.35 7.43 6.98
N LEU A 611 20.02 8.58 6.40
CA LEU A 611 18.65 8.99 6.14
C LEU A 611 18.19 8.38 4.81
N ASN A 612 17.40 7.31 4.91
CA ASN A 612 17.02 6.48 3.76
C ASN A 612 15.94 7.14 2.89
N ILE A 613 16.34 7.56 1.69
CA ILE A 613 15.46 8.13 0.65
C ILE A 613 15.16 7.02 -0.35
N GLY A 614 13.95 7.00 -0.91
CA GLY A 614 13.59 6.08 -1.99
C GLY A 614 14.56 6.17 -3.16
N PHE A 615 14.89 5.02 -3.73
CA PHE A 615 15.82 4.85 -4.82
C PHE A 615 15.14 4.02 -5.90
N ASP A 616 14.82 4.68 -7.00
CA ASP A 616 14.31 4.09 -8.23
C ASP A 616 15.48 3.36 -8.89
N ALA A 617 15.44 2.04 -8.90
CA ALA A 617 16.55 1.23 -9.42
C ALA A 617 16.45 1.00 -10.93
N ASN A 618 15.31 1.36 -11.53
CA ASN A 618 14.99 1.08 -12.91
C ASN A 618 15.33 2.28 -13.85
N HIS A 619 15.60 3.47 -13.29
CA HIS A 619 16.16 4.62 -14.01
C HIS A 619 17.58 4.98 -13.58
N GLN A 620 18.54 4.99 -14.52
CA GLN A 620 19.94 5.31 -14.21
C GLN A 620 20.23 6.82 -14.22
N HIS A 621 20.35 7.43 -13.04
CA HIS A 621 20.74 8.84 -12.85
C HIS A 621 21.75 9.05 -11.71
N SER A 622 22.55 8.02 -11.42
CA SER A 622 23.58 8.06 -10.36
C SER A 622 24.67 9.13 -10.57
N ASP A 623 24.91 9.53 -11.82
CA ASP A 623 25.82 10.63 -12.18
C ASP A 623 25.29 12.02 -11.76
N LYS A 624 24.02 12.12 -11.35
CA LYS A 624 23.39 13.34 -10.81
C LYS A 624 23.42 13.40 -9.29
N ILE A 625 23.78 12.31 -8.62
CA ILE A 625 23.77 12.20 -7.16
C ILE A 625 25.20 12.35 -6.66
N PHE A 626 25.40 13.30 -5.75
CA PHE A 626 26.68 13.66 -5.17
C PHE A 626 26.61 13.57 -3.66
N TRP A 627 27.70 13.14 -3.03
CA TRP A 627 27.83 13.13 -1.58
C TRP A 627 29.21 13.58 -1.11
N SER A 628 29.27 14.11 0.10
CA SER A 628 30.51 14.54 0.75
C SER A 628 30.40 14.33 2.26
N ILE A 629 31.48 13.87 2.90
CA ILE A 629 31.57 13.77 4.37
C ILE A 629 32.61 14.73 4.97
N ASP A 630 33.27 15.52 4.14
CA ASP A 630 34.31 16.47 4.54
C ASP A 630 33.79 17.93 4.50
N GLY A 631 32.47 18.10 4.52
CA GLY A 631 31.81 19.40 4.51
C GLY A 631 31.83 20.10 3.16
N GLY A 632 31.85 19.34 2.06
CA GLY A 632 31.88 19.87 0.69
C GLY A 632 33.29 20.17 0.19
N GLY A 633 34.33 19.63 0.84
CA GLY A 633 35.71 19.74 0.39
C GLY A 633 36.01 18.86 -0.83
N SER A 634 35.39 17.69 -0.90
CA SER A 634 35.41 16.76 -2.03
C SER A 634 34.03 16.13 -2.23
N TRP A 635 33.57 16.11 -3.48
CA TRP A 635 32.32 15.47 -3.87
C TRP A 635 32.58 14.15 -4.59
N ASN A 636 31.80 13.13 -4.22
CA ASN A 636 31.81 11.82 -4.88
C ASN A 636 30.43 11.55 -5.48
N ASN A 637 30.37 10.79 -6.56
CA ASN A 637 29.10 10.32 -7.11
C ASN A 637 28.54 9.12 -6.34
N ALA A 638 27.25 8.86 -6.48
CA ALA A 638 26.64 7.63 -5.97
C ALA A 638 27.28 6.38 -6.59
N SER A 639 27.52 5.38 -5.76
CA SER A 639 28.15 4.10 -6.14
C SER A 639 27.17 3.11 -6.78
N PHE A 640 25.87 3.42 -6.77
CA PHE A 640 24.79 2.53 -7.18
C PHE A 640 24.00 3.14 -8.34
N SER A 641 23.63 2.32 -9.33
CA SER A 641 22.79 2.73 -10.46
C SER A 641 21.35 2.94 -10.01
N GLY A 642 20.77 4.09 -10.33
CA GLY A 642 19.40 4.44 -9.98
C GLY A 642 19.17 5.96 -9.93
N ALA A 643 17.94 6.36 -9.62
CA ALA A 643 17.52 7.75 -9.45
C ALA A 643 17.07 7.98 -8.01
N LEU A 644 17.54 9.08 -7.42
CA LEU A 644 17.15 9.47 -6.07
C LEU A 644 15.77 10.12 -6.09
N MET A 645 14.86 9.65 -5.24
CA MET A 645 13.51 10.21 -5.09
C MET A 645 13.53 11.50 -4.25
N MET A 646 14.13 12.54 -4.84
CA MET A 646 14.21 13.91 -4.32
C MET A 646 14.00 14.90 -5.46
N ARG A 647 13.00 15.76 -5.33
CA ARG A 647 12.47 16.60 -6.41
C ARG A 647 12.45 18.09 -6.02
N PRO A 648 12.98 19.01 -6.83
CA PRO A 648 12.90 20.44 -6.56
C PRO A 648 11.50 20.95 -6.86
N VAL A 649 10.93 21.76 -5.96
CA VAL A 649 9.61 22.38 -6.17
C VAL A 649 9.80 23.81 -6.66
N ILE A 650 9.42 24.05 -7.92
CA ILE A 650 9.46 25.36 -8.58
C ILE A 650 8.24 26.18 -8.17
N SER A 651 8.45 27.48 -7.93
CA SER A 651 7.33 28.39 -7.68
C SER A 651 6.41 28.52 -8.91
N SER A 652 5.13 28.22 -8.71
CA SER A 652 4.14 28.15 -9.79
C SER A 652 2.73 28.50 -9.33
N LYS A 653 1.76 28.52 -10.26
CA LYS A 653 0.35 28.72 -9.91
C LYS A 653 -0.23 27.59 -9.06
N MET A 654 0.36 26.39 -9.14
CA MET A 654 -0.01 25.23 -8.33
C MET A 654 0.14 25.52 -6.83
N ASP A 655 1.08 26.39 -6.44
CA ASP A 655 1.30 26.81 -5.06
C ASP A 655 0.02 27.44 -4.45
N TYR A 656 -0.80 28.12 -5.26
CA TYR A 656 -2.06 28.73 -4.83
C TYR A 656 -3.24 27.76 -4.80
N GLN A 657 -3.16 26.62 -5.51
CA GLN A 657 -4.18 25.55 -5.45
C GLN A 657 -3.96 24.61 -4.26
N LEU A 658 -2.70 24.43 -3.85
CA LEU A 658 -2.30 23.78 -2.59
C LEU A 658 -2.44 24.71 -1.38
N GLY A 659 -2.80 25.98 -1.62
CA GLY A 659 -3.31 26.85 -0.59
C GLY A 659 -4.54 26.17 -0.01
N ILE A 660 -4.38 25.62 1.19
CA ILE A 660 -5.48 25.19 2.06
C ILE A 660 -6.55 26.25 1.86
N GLN A 661 -7.69 25.85 1.29
CA GLN A 661 -8.90 26.65 1.41
C GLN A 661 -8.90 26.98 2.88
N HIS A 662 -8.68 28.25 3.22
CA HIS A 662 -8.83 28.68 4.59
C HIS A 662 -10.29 28.35 4.82
N PHE A 663 -10.55 27.18 5.40
CA PHE A 663 -11.51 27.09 6.44
C PHE A 663 -11.02 28.21 7.36
N GLU A 664 -11.52 29.43 7.13
CA GLU A 664 -12.26 30.06 8.19
C GLU A 664 -13.13 28.93 8.72
N SER A 665 -12.56 28.19 9.66
CA SER A 665 -13.37 27.55 10.63
C SER A 665 -14.23 28.70 11.07
N ASN A 666 -15.52 28.65 10.74
CA ASN A 666 -16.53 29.19 11.60
C ASN A 666 -16.48 28.39 12.92
N GLU A 667 -15.28 28.27 13.53
CA GLU A 667 -15.13 28.30 14.97
C GLU A 667 -15.77 29.61 15.34
N LEU A 668 -17.05 29.53 15.68
CA LEU A 668 -17.71 30.55 16.45
C LEU A 668 -16.75 30.89 17.58
N HIS A 669 -16.09 32.04 17.47
CA HIS A 669 -15.18 32.49 18.50
C HIS A 669 -16.04 32.74 19.75
N TYR A 670 -16.14 31.75 20.65
CA TYR A 670 -16.86 31.84 21.92
C TYR A 670 -16.16 32.75 22.94
N ASP A 671 -15.36 33.71 22.44
CA ASP A 671 -14.63 34.65 23.24
C ASP A 671 -15.56 35.63 23.97
N PHE A 672 -15.12 36.06 25.14
CA PHE A 672 -15.75 37.07 25.95
C PHE A 672 -14.70 37.88 26.72
N THR A 673 -15.03 39.14 26.99
CA THR A 673 -14.21 40.05 27.79
C THR A 673 -14.90 40.35 29.11
N VAL A 674 -14.10 40.43 30.17
CA VAL A 674 -14.56 40.72 31.53
C VAL A 674 -14.04 42.10 31.93
N TYR A 675 -14.93 43.04 32.25
CA TYR A 675 -14.52 44.38 32.67
C TYR A 675 -15.49 45.03 33.68
N PRO A 676 -14.98 45.87 34.61
CA PRO A 676 -13.57 46.07 34.86
C PRO A 676 -12.91 44.80 35.41
N ASN A 677 -11.62 44.63 35.17
CA ASN A 677 -10.82 43.56 35.75
C ASN A 677 -9.38 44.07 35.91
N PRO A 678 -8.90 44.36 37.14
CA PRO A 678 -9.49 44.01 38.43
C PRO A 678 -10.83 44.71 38.77
N ALA A 679 -11.68 44.03 39.55
CA ALA A 679 -13.03 44.48 39.93
C ALA A 679 -13.22 44.51 41.46
N ARG A 680 -14.19 45.31 41.93
CA ARG A 680 -14.51 45.44 43.38
C ARG A 680 -15.90 44.97 43.74
N SER A 681 -16.92 45.47 43.03
CA SER A 681 -18.33 45.19 43.37
C SER A 681 -19.13 44.62 42.21
N PHE A 682 -18.75 44.89 40.96
CA PHE A 682 -19.45 44.39 39.79
C PHE A 682 -18.52 44.15 38.61
N ILE A 683 -18.93 43.25 37.72
CA ILE A 683 -18.29 42.99 36.42
C ILE A 683 -19.33 42.94 35.31
N ASN A 684 -18.91 43.19 34.09
CA ASN A 684 -19.68 42.98 32.87
C ASN A 684 -18.96 41.96 32.00
N LEU A 685 -19.75 41.14 31.31
CA LEU A 685 -19.27 40.18 30.31
C LEU A 685 -19.73 40.68 28.95
N LYS A 686 -18.79 41.01 28.07
CA LYS A 686 -19.10 41.33 26.67
C LYS A 686 -18.71 40.17 25.79
N LEU A 687 -19.72 39.62 25.11
CA LEU A 687 -19.58 38.50 24.19
C LEU A 687 -19.16 39.00 22.81
N THR A 688 -18.34 38.22 22.11
CA THR A 688 -17.99 38.50 20.70
C THR A 688 -19.18 38.25 19.76
N HIS A 689 -20.08 37.31 20.13
CA HIS A 689 -21.33 37.02 19.43
C HIS A 689 -22.46 36.88 20.46
N GLU A 690 -23.48 37.75 20.38
CA GLU A 690 -24.59 37.85 21.36
C GLU A 690 -25.75 36.87 21.11
N GLU A 691 -25.75 36.17 19.96
CA GLU A 691 -26.91 35.37 19.50
C GLU A 691 -27.01 33.96 20.11
N MET A 692 -26.11 33.57 21.02
CA MET A 692 -26.07 32.21 21.61
C MET A 692 -26.32 32.23 23.11
N GLU A 693 -27.34 31.48 23.56
CA GLU A 693 -27.58 31.26 24.99
C GLU A 693 -26.35 30.61 25.63
N SER A 694 -25.68 31.38 26.49
CA SER A 694 -24.53 30.91 27.25
C SER A 694 -24.87 30.87 28.75
N THR A 695 -24.12 30.09 29.51
CA THR A 695 -24.10 30.22 30.97
C THR A 695 -22.68 30.53 31.41
N PHE A 696 -22.51 31.22 32.53
CA PHE A 696 -21.20 31.52 33.09
C PHE A 696 -21.09 31.05 34.52
N GLU A 697 -19.91 30.61 34.89
CA GLU A 697 -19.57 30.19 36.24
C GLU A 697 -18.31 30.90 36.70
N ILE A 698 -18.35 31.46 37.91
CA ILE A 698 -17.16 31.94 38.61
C ILE A 698 -16.72 30.84 39.57
N ARG A 699 -15.47 30.41 39.44
CA ARG A 699 -14.83 29.40 40.31
C ARG A 699 -13.64 30.00 41.06
N ASP A 700 -13.46 29.56 42.30
CA ASP A 700 -12.21 29.79 43.02
C ASP A 700 -11.10 28.86 42.51
N LEU A 701 -9.84 29.11 42.90
CA LEU A 701 -8.69 28.32 42.43
C LEU A 701 -8.72 26.85 42.84
N ASN A 702 -9.58 26.47 43.80
CA ASN A 702 -9.79 25.08 44.19
C ASN A 702 -10.92 24.41 43.36
N GLY A 703 -11.44 25.10 42.34
CA GLY A 703 -12.45 24.58 41.42
C GLY A 703 -13.90 24.68 41.91
N ARG A 704 -14.13 25.23 43.10
CA ARG A 704 -15.48 25.38 43.67
C ARG A 704 -16.20 26.53 42.98
N ILE A 705 -17.43 26.27 42.53
CA ILE A 705 -18.32 27.27 41.95
C ILE A 705 -18.75 28.23 43.07
N VAL A 706 -18.39 29.49 42.94
CA VAL A 706 -18.77 30.56 43.88
C VAL A 706 -19.95 31.38 43.37
N LYS A 707 -20.22 31.36 42.05
CA LYS A 707 -21.40 32.01 41.45
C LYS A 707 -21.71 31.43 40.06
N GLN A 708 -22.99 31.22 39.75
CA GLN A 708 -23.52 30.92 38.40
C GLN A 708 -24.29 32.12 37.85
N ILE A 709 -24.22 32.34 36.54
CA ILE A 709 -24.78 33.48 35.82
C ILE A 709 -25.42 32.97 34.52
N SER A 710 -26.66 33.37 34.23
CA SER A 710 -27.33 33.10 32.95
C SER A 710 -27.20 34.31 32.01
N SER A 711 -26.95 34.06 30.71
CA SER A 711 -26.43 35.02 29.72
C SER A 711 -27.37 36.14 29.23
N THR A 712 -27.96 36.92 30.13
CA THR A 712 -28.66 38.16 29.74
C THR A 712 -28.51 39.32 30.72
N THR A 713 -27.66 39.21 31.75
CA THR A 713 -27.48 40.29 32.74
C THR A 713 -26.21 41.09 32.49
N ASN A 714 -26.37 42.32 31.97
CA ASN A 714 -25.37 43.35 32.13
C ASN A 714 -25.31 43.73 33.63
N ASN A 715 -24.11 43.79 34.21
CA ASN A 715 -23.82 44.09 35.62
C ASN A 715 -24.02 42.92 36.61
N ILE A 716 -23.00 42.07 36.72
CA ILE A 716 -22.93 40.95 37.68
C ILE A 716 -22.30 41.43 38.98
N ASP A 717 -23.07 41.42 40.07
CA ASP A 717 -22.59 41.73 41.41
C ASP A 717 -21.60 40.67 41.92
N ILE A 718 -20.40 41.08 42.31
CA ILE A 718 -19.35 40.23 42.89
C ILE A 718 -18.92 40.72 44.28
N SER A 719 -19.66 41.65 44.90
CA SER A 719 -19.33 42.26 46.20
C SER A 719 -19.20 41.23 47.35
N ASN A 720 -19.86 40.08 47.22
CA ASN A 720 -19.79 38.98 48.18
C ASN A 720 -18.56 38.06 47.99
N LEU A 721 -17.77 38.26 46.93
CA LEU A 721 -16.53 37.52 46.72
C LEU A 721 -15.40 38.13 47.56
N LYS A 722 -14.57 37.27 48.18
CA LYS A 722 -13.39 37.71 48.91
C LYS A 722 -12.34 38.24 47.93
N LYS A 723 -11.47 39.13 48.39
CA LYS A 723 -10.32 39.59 47.60
C LYS A 723 -9.46 38.40 47.20
N GLY A 724 -9.15 38.26 45.92
CA GLY A 724 -8.45 37.09 45.40
C GLY A 724 -8.61 36.88 43.89
N LEU A 725 -8.07 35.76 43.43
CA LEU A 725 -8.10 35.35 42.04
C LEU A 725 -9.20 34.32 41.79
N TYR A 726 -9.95 34.52 40.71
CA TYR A 726 -11.05 33.66 40.29
C TYR A 726 -10.95 33.37 38.79
N LEU A 727 -11.58 32.29 38.35
CA LEU A 727 -11.74 31.94 36.94
C LEU A 727 -13.21 32.05 36.56
N ILE A 728 -13.50 32.71 35.45
CA ILE A 728 -14.83 32.75 34.84
C ILE A 728 -14.83 31.80 33.66
N HIS A 729 -15.72 30.81 33.69
CA HIS A 729 -15.96 29.88 32.60
C HIS A 729 -17.22 30.30 31.85
N ARG A 730 -17.17 30.29 30.51
CA ARG A 730 -18.34 30.31 29.63
C ARG A 730 -18.69 28.87 29.30
N LEU A 731 -19.95 28.51 29.45
CA LEU A 731 -20.47 27.19 29.16
C LEU A 731 -21.56 27.23 28.10
N ILE A 732 -21.54 26.24 27.21
CA ILE A 732 -22.55 25.92 26.20
C ILE A 732 -22.79 24.42 26.31
N ASP A 733 -24.04 23.99 26.39
CA ASP A 733 -24.43 22.58 26.62
C ASP A 733 -23.68 21.94 27.81
N GLN A 734 -23.51 22.72 28.89
CA GLN A 734 -22.80 22.35 30.12
C GLN A 734 -21.30 22.05 29.96
N GLN A 735 -20.71 22.27 28.78
CA GLN A 735 -19.26 22.17 28.56
C GLN A 735 -18.58 23.54 28.61
N VAL A 736 -17.39 23.60 29.22
CA VAL A 736 -16.59 24.84 29.29
C VAL A 736 -15.98 25.12 27.92
N VAL A 737 -16.46 26.16 27.25
CA VAL A 737 -15.98 26.58 25.92
C VAL A 737 -14.91 27.67 25.98
N LYS A 738 -14.87 28.46 27.07
CA LYS A 738 -13.83 29.50 27.26
C LYS A 738 -13.62 29.83 28.73
N THR A 739 -12.39 30.21 29.09
CA THR A 739 -12.04 30.66 30.45
C THR A 739 -11.35 32.03 30.44
N ARG A 740 -11.71 32.89 31.41
CA ARG A 740 -11.09 34.19 31.65
C ARG A 740 -10.74 34.34 33.12
N LYS A 741 -9.61 35.00 33.40
CA LYS A 741 -9.18 35.33 34.76
C LYS A 741 -9.96 36.54 35.28
N LEU A 742 -10.38 36.51 36.54
CA LEU A 742 -10.96 37.64 37.28
C LEU A 742 -10.13 37.92 38.53
N VAL A 743 -9.79 39.19 38.76
CA VAL A 743 -9.11 39.67 39.97
C VAL A 743 -10.10 40.51 40.80
N VAL A 744 -10.42 40.07 42.01
CA VAL A 744 -11.26 40.82 42.97
C VAL A 744 -10.37 41.47 44.02
N HIS A 745 -10.51 42.79 44.24
CA HIS A 745 -9.59 43.56 45.10
C HIS A 745 -10.27 44.50 46.10
#